data_AF-R5XFZ2-F1
#
_entry.id   AF-R5XFZ2-F1
#
_cell.length_a   1.000
_cell.length_b   1.000
_cell.length_c   1.000
_cell.angle_alpha   90.00
_cell.angle_beta   90.00
_cell.angle_gamma   90.00
#
_symmetry.space_group_name_H-M   'P 1'
#
loop_
_entity.id
_entity.type
_entity.pdbx_description
1 polymer ?
#
loop_
_entity_poly.entity_id
_entity_poly.type
_entity_poly.pdbx_seq_one_letter_code
_entity_poly.pdbx_strand_id
1 'polypeptide(L)'
;MLEEFKYLGEELAYEVVVENTNKVADMVEDFLPIPNETFPPVIEGSDTELREMCYNKAKRIYGDPMPEVVKKRLDRELNSIISNGYAVMYIIAQKLVTKSLADGYLVGSRGSVGSSLAATMSDITEVNPLPAHYICENEDCKYSYFYAVGEWGSGVDLPDKDCPKCGRKLKKDGHDIPFEVFLGFEGDKEPDIDLNFSGSYQPVIHKYTEELFGEGHVYRAGTIGTVADKTAYGYAKKYVEENDLDVPSAEVLRLAKGCTGVKRTSGQHPGGVMVIPNYKEVYDITPIQYPANDVNCGVITTHFDYHSISGRILKLDILGHDVPTIIRMIEDITGLDATTIPLDDKETMSIFTSTEALGVTPEEINCPIGSLAIPEFGTSFVRQMLLDTKPTTFAELVRISGLSHGTDVWLNNAQDLVVDKVVEFKDVISTRDDIMNYLLFKGLPPKMAFTIMENVRKGKGLKPEFIEEMNKHNVPQWYVDSCQKIKYMFPKAHAVAYVMMSFRLAYYKVHYPAAFYATYFTTKAQDFDADLIVGGLDSIKQKINEIHELGNDATAKDKTMLTVLEVALEMYARKIKIIPVDIYKSDATKFIVVDDSTILPPMIALQGVGENAAINIQKERENGEFISKEDLRKRTKISKTVVETLSNHGSLNDMSEKNQLSLF
;
A
#
# COMPACT_ATOMS: atom_id res chain seq x y z
N MET A 1 19.76 6.62 49.50
CA MET A 1 20.82 7.52 49.04
C MET A 1 21.61 8.10 50.19
N LEU A 2 21.02 8.83 51.14
CA LEU A 2 21.77 9.34 52.32
C LEU A 2 22.53 8.24 53.09
N GLU A 3 21.90 7.09 53.33
CA GLU A 3 22.57 5.96 54.01
C GLU A 3 23.77 5.41 53.22
N GLU A 4 23.70 5.41 51.87
CA GLU A 4 24.81 5.00 50.98
C GLU A 4 26.00 5.96 51.08
N PHE A 5 25.75 7.24 51.42
CA PHE A 5 26.77 8.30 51.51
C PHE A 5 27.21 8.60 52.95
N LYS A 6 26.79 7.79 53.94
CA LYS A 6 27.07 8.00 55.37
C LYS A 6 28.57 8.06 55.72
N TYR A 7 29.42 7.43 54.90
CA TYR A 7 30.87 7.46 55.06
C TYR A 7 31.50 8.86 54.93
N LEU A 8 30.75 9.84 54.38
CA LEU A 8 31.15 11.25 54.28
C LEU A 8 30.85 12.08 55.53
N GLY A 9 30.08 11.53 56.48
CA GLY A 9 29.50 12.29 57.60
C GLY A 9 28.14 12.91 57.23
N GLU A 10 27.29 13.16 58.23
CA GLU A 10 25.89 13.57 58.02
C GLU A 10 25.76 14.90 57.24
N GLU A 11 26.57 15.90 57.58
CA GLU A 11 26.53 17.22 56.96
C GLU A 11 26.91 17.17 55.48
N LEU A 12 28.05 16.56 55.15
CA LEU A 12 28.52 16.46 53.77
C LEU A 12 27.65 15.50 52.93
N ALA A 13 27.12 14.43 53.52
CA ALA A 13 26.17 13.55 52.85
C ALA A 13 24.87 14.28 52.49
N TYR A 14 24.37 15.14 53.38
CA TYR A 14 23.19 15.96 53.10
C TYR A 14 23.48 17.00 52.01
N GLU A 15 24.63 17.66 52.06
CA GLU A 15 25.07 18.63 51.07
C GLU A 15 25.10 18.02 49.65
N VAL A 16 25.76 16.87 49.46
CA VAL A 16 25.93 16.28 48.12
C VAL A 16 24.68 15.57 47.58
N VAL A 17 23.87 14.96 48.46
CA VAL A 17 22.69 14.19 48.04
C VAL A 17 21.46 15.08 47.87
N VAL A 18 21.31 16.13 48.68
CA VAL A 18 20.11 16.97 48.71
C VAL A 18 20.41 18.39 48.27
N GLU A 19 21.32 19.11 48.94
CA GLU A 19 21.48 20.55 48.65
C GLU A 19 22.02 20.79 47.24
N ASN A 20 23.09 20.09 46.86
CA ASN A 20 23.72 20.25 45.55
C ASN A 20 22.85 19.68 44.42
N THR A 21 22.08 18.61 44.64
CA THR A 21 21.17 18.07 43.61
C THR A 21 19.99 19.01 43.36
N ASN A 22 19.40 19.60 44.41
CA ASN A 22 18.37 20.63 44.25
C ASN A 22 18.96 21.91 43.64
N LYS A 23 20.16 22.33 44.07
CA LYS A 23 20.85 23.48 43.47
C LYS A 23 21.11 23.30 41.97
N VAL A 24 21.47 22.10 41.52
CA VAL A 24 21.62 21.80 40.09
C VAL A 24 20.25 21.81 39.39
N ALA A 25 19.20 21.27 40.01
CA ALA A 25 17.85 21.33 39.45
C ALA A 25 17.35 22.79 39.30
N ASP A 26 17.63 23.65 40.29
CA ASP A 26 17.27 25.07 40.28
C ASP A 26 18.04 25.89 39.22
N MET A 27 19.16 25.35 38.69
CA MET A 27 19.91 25.96 37.57
C MET A 27 19.31 25.63 36.20
N VAL A 28 18.41 24.64 36.12
CA VAL A 28 17.79 24.22 34.87
C VAL A 28 16.55 25.05 34.62
N GLU A 29 16.51 25.75 33.49
CA GLU A 29 15.32 26.48 33.05
C GLU A 29 14.21 25.52 32.63
N ASP A 30 12.95 25.94 32.79
CA ASP A 30 11.81 25.22 32.23
C ASP A 30 11.78 25.40 30.71
N PHE A 31 11.88 24.30 29.97
CA PHE A 31 11.77 24.31 28.51
C PHE A 31 10.89 23.17 27.99
N LEU A 32 10.30 23.38 26.82
CA LEU A 32 9.56 22.34 26.11
C LEU A 32 10.50 21.66 25.13
N PRO A 33 10.79 20.35 25.28
CA PRO A 33 11.69 19.64 24.37
C PRO A 33 11.11 19.50 22.96
N ILE A 34 9.78 19.59 22.82
CA ILE A 34 9.07 19.61 21.55
C ILE A 34 8.13 20.82 21.57
N PRO A 35 8.23 21.75 20.60
CA PRO A 35 7.35 22.91 20.52
C PRO A 35 5.87 22.52 20.43
N ASN A 36 4.96 23.43 20.81
CA ASN A 36 3.51 23.22 20.65
C ASN A 36 2.96 23.75 19.32
N GLU A 37 3.71 24.61 18.65
CA GLU A 37 3.31 25.27 17.41
C GLU A 37 3.47 24.35 16.19
N THR A 38 2.74 24.67 15.13
CA THR A 38 2.88 24.02 13.82
C THR A 38 3.69 24.94 12.90
N PHE A 39 4.66 24.38 12.19
CA PHE A 39 5.52 25.09 11.25
C PHE A 39 5.27 24.55 9.83
N PRO A 40 4.30 25.08 9.08
CA PRO A 40 4.02 24.65 7.72
C PRO A 40 5.05 25.21 6.72
N PRO A 41 5.40 24.48 5.65
CA PRO A 41 6.23 25.03 4.59
C PRO A 41 5.47 26.11 3.81
N VAL A 42 6.21 27.09 3.28
CA VAL A 42 5.66 28.18 2.47
C VAL A 42 6.30 28.16 1.08
N ILE A 43 5.48 28.02 0.04
CA ILE A 43 5.88 28.18 -1.35
C ILE A 43 5.05 29.33 -1.92
N GLU A 44 5.72 30.42 -2.31
CA GLU A 44 5.07 31.63 -2.83
C GLU A 44 4.22 31.31 -4.07
N GLY A 45 3.00 31.85 -4.13
CA GLY A 45 2.09 31.65 -5.27
C GLY A 45 1.27 30.35 -5.26
N SER A 46 1.50 29.44 -4.32
CA SER A 46 0.81 28.12 -4.26
C SER A 46 -0.72 28.23 -4.31
N ASP A 47 -1.31 29.19 -3.61
CA ASP A 47 -2.76 29.37 -3.56
C ASP A 47 -3.36 29.72 -4.93
N THR A 48 -2.65 30.58 -5.67
CA THR A 48 -3.08 31.03 -7.00
C THR A 48 -2.82 29.93 -8.02
N GLU A 49 -1.63 29.31 -7.99
CA GLU A 49 -1.26 28.19 -8.87
C GLU A 49 -2.27 27.04 -8.75
N LEU A 50 -2.61 26.63 -7.52
CA LEU A 50 -3.55 25.55 -7.28
C LEU A 50 -4.94 25.89 -7.83
N ARG A 51 -5.43 27.10 -7.55
CA ARG A 51 -6.74 27.54 -8.03
C ARG A 51 -6.78 27.56 -9.55
N GLU A 52 -5.82 28.21 -10.20
CA GLU A 52 -5.78 28.29 -11.67
C GLU A 52 -5.69 26.92 -12.32
N MET A 53 -4.81 26.05 -11.82
CA MET A 53 -4.64 24.68 -12.32
C MET A 53 -5.95 23.90 -12.26
N CYS A 54 -6.62 23.89 -11.11
CA CYS A 54 -7.86 23.17 -10.93
C CYS A 54 -8.99 23.70 -11.82
N TYR A 55 -9.18 25.02 -11.92
CA TYR A 55 -10.21 25.59 -12.78
C TYR A 55 -9.93 25.36 -14.26
N ASN A 56 -8.67 25.48 -14.70
CA ASN A 56 -8.29 25.26 -16.09
C ASN A 56 -8.58 23.81 -16.51
N LYS A 57 -8.24 22.83 -15.67
CA LYS A 57 -8.54 21.43 -15.93
C LYS A 57 -10.04 21.15 -15.87
N ALA A 58 -10.76 21.69 -14.90
CA ALA A 58 -12.21 21.52 -14.79
C ALA A 58 -12.94 22.09 -16.02
N LYS A 59 -12.55 23.27 -16.52
CA LYS A 59 -13.08 23.84 -17.77
C LYS A 59 -12.76 22.99 -18.98
N ARG A 60 -11.55 22.42 -19.06
CA ARG A 60 -11.16 21.51 -20.16
C ARG A 60 -12.02 20.24 -20.20
N ILE A 61 -12.47 19.74 -19.05
CA ILE A 61 -13.27 18.52 -18.95
C ILE A 61 -14.77 18.82 -19.11
N TYR A 62 -15.28 19.81 -18.37
CA TYR A 62 -16.73 20.07 -18.23
C TYR A 62 -17.24 21.29 -19.01
N GLY A 63 -16.37 22.03 -19.70
CA GLY A 63 -16.72 23.20 -20.50
C GLY A 63 -16.67 24.54 -19.74
N ASP A 64 -16.83 25.64 -20.48
CA ASP A 64 -16.93 27.02 -19.95
C ASP A 64 -18.20 27.69 -20.52
N PRO A 65 -19.24 27.98 -19.71
CA PRO A 65 -19.29 27.85 -18.25
C PRO A 65 -19.38 26.40 -17.75
N MET A 66 -18.71 26.12 -16.64
CA MET A 66 -18.75 24.80 -15.99
C MET A 66 -20.14 24.52 -15.39
N PRO A 67 -20.55 23.23 -15.29
CA PRO A 67 -21.75 22.83 -14.57
C PRO A 67 -21.72 23.28 -13.11
N GLU A 68 -22.87 23.69 -12.59
CA GLU A 68 -22.99 24.25 -11.24
C GLU A 68 -22.56 23.26 -10.15
N VAL A 69 -22.78 21.97 -10.35
CA VAL A 69 -22.34 20.90 -9.43
C VAL A 69 -20.82 20.90 -9.28
N VAL A 70 -20.09 21.00 -10.39
CA VAL A 70 -18.62 21.04 -10.42
C VAL A 70 -18.11 22.33 -9.80
N LYS A 71 -18.67 23.47 -10.23
CA LYS A 71 -18.26 24.80 -9.75
C LYS A 71 -18.46 24.94 -8.24
N LYS A 72 -19.65 24.63 -7.72
CA LYS A 72 -19.93 24.70 -6.27
C LYS A 72 -19.00 23.81 -5.46
N ARG A 73 -18.73 22.58 -5.95
CA ARG A 73 -17.82 21.65 -5.28
C ARG A 73 -16.40 22.22 -5.24
N LEU A 74 -15.90 22.68 -6.39
CA LEU A 74 -14.52 23.17 -6.52
C LEU A 74 -14.29 24.47 -5.73
N ASP A 75 -15.23 25.43 -5.81
CA ASP A 75 -15.18 26.70 -5.06
C ASP A 75 -15.09 26.43 -3.55
N ARG A 76 -15.96 25.54 -3.04
CA ARG A 76 -16.00 25.16 -1.63
C ARG A 76 -14.71 24.49 -1.17
N GLU A 77 -14.20 23.53 -1.93
CA GLU A 77 -12.98 22.80 -1.58
C GLU A 77 -11.76 23.71 -1.61
N LEU A 78 -11.55 24.47 -2.68
CA LEU A 78 -10.38 25.35 -2.81
C LEU A 78 -10.38 26.43 -1.74
N ASN A 79 -11.54 26.99 -1.40
CA ASN A 79 -11.64 27.95 -0.31
C ASN A 79 -11.19 27.34 1.03
N SER A 80 -11.64 26.11 1.34
CA SER A 80 -11.24 25.41 2.56
C SER A 80 -9.76 25.04 2.57
N ILE A 81 -9.22 24.54 1.46
CA ILE A 81 -7.81 24.16 1.34
C ILE A 81 -6.89 25.37 1.52
N ILE A 82 -7.21 26.48 0.84
CA ILE A 82 -6.41 27.71 0.87
C ILE A 82 -6.52 28.40 2.23
N SER A 83 -7.74 28.55 2.79
CA SER A 83 -7.91 29.25 4.07
C SER A 83 -7.24 28.55 5.24
N ASN A 84 -7.08 27.22 5.17
CA ASN A 84 -6.40 26.42 6.18
C ASN A 84 -4.90 26.21 5.88
N GLY A 85 -4.34 26.84 4.83
CA GLY A 85 -2.92 26.80 4.52
C GLY A 85 -2.41 25.49 3.89
N TYR A 86 -3.29 24.65 3.37
CA TYR A 86 -2.93 23.33 2.82
C TYR A 86 -2.64 23.34 1.31
N ALA A 87 -2.73 24.50 0.64
CA ALA A 87 -2.46 24.60 -0.80
C ALA A 87 -1.04 24.17 -1.18
N VAL A 88 -0.06 24.50 -0.33
CA VAL A 88 1.34 24.10 -0.50
C VAL A 88 1.45 22.57 -0.60
N MET A 89 0.78 21.81 0.27
CA MET A 89 0.79 20.33 0.26
C MET A 89 0.27 19.77 -1.06
N TYR A 90 -0.78 20.36 -1.63
CA TYR A 90 -1.34 19.96 -2.92
C TYR A 90 -0.36 20.23 -4.07
N ILE A 91 0.25 21.40 -4.10
CA ILE A 91 1.24 21.76 -5.12
C ILE A 91 2.45 20.82 -5.06
N ILE A 92 2.93 20.50 -3.86
CA ILE A 92 4.03 19.53 -3.69
C ILE A 92 3.62 18.17 -4.24
N ALA A 93 2.49 17.62 -3.78
CA ALA A 93 1.99 16.32 -4.22
C ALA A 93 1.82 16.27 -5.75
N GLN A 94 1.28 17.33 -6.35
CA GLN A 94 1.12 17.47 -7.80
C GLN A 94 2.47 17.42 -8.53
N LYS A 95 3.49 18.12 -8.04
CA LYS A 95 4.84 18.10 -8.63
C LYS A 95 5.48 16.71 -8.51
N LEU A 96 5.31 16.02 -7.38
CA LEU A 96 5.81 14.65 -7.19
C LEU A 96 5.14 13.66 -8.16
N VAL A 97 3.82 13.72 -8.29
CA VAL A 97 3.07 12.86 -9.22
C VAL A 97 3.46 13.15 -10.66
N THR A 98 3.51 14.42 -11.05
CA THR A 98 3.91 14.83 -12.41
C THR A 98 5.31 14.35 -12.77
N LYS A 99 6.26 14.45 -11.83
CA LYS A 99 7.62 13.96 -12.03
C LYS A 99 7.64 12.44 -12.26
N SER A 100 6.91 11.68 -11.44
CA SER A 100 6.81 10.23 -11.58
C SER A 100 6.20 9.82 -12.92
N LEU A 101 5.09 10.46 -13.31
CA LEU A 101 4.44 10.18 -14.59
C LEU A 101 5.33 10.53 -15.78
N ALA A 102 6.04 11.66 -15.73
CA ALA A 102 6.97 12.07 -16.78
C ALA A 102 8.14 11.09 -16.95
N ASP A 103 8.59 10.47 -15.86
CA ASP A 103 9.62 9.42 -15.87
C ASP A 103 9.04 8.02 -16.16
N GLY A 104 7.73 7.92 -16.44
CA GLY A 104 7.05 6.71 -16.89
C GLY A 104 6.44 5.85 -15.79
N TYR A 105 6.42 6.30 -14.54
CA TYR A 105 5.88 5.54 -13.41
C TYR A 105 4.52 6.09 -12.97
N LEU A 106 3.47 5.27 -13.15
CA LEU A 106 2.14 5.55 -12.61
C LEU A 106 2.22 5.70 -11.08
N VAL A 107 1.46 6.63 -10.51
CA VAL A 107 1.33 6.81 -9.07
C VAL A 107 -0.05 6.31 -8.64
N GLY A 108 -0.08 5.35 -7.73
CA GLY A 108 -1.31 4.89 -7.11
C GLY A 108 -1.82 5.94 -6.12
N SER A 109 -3.08 6.37 -6.28
CA SER A 109 -3.75 7.18 -5.26
C SER A 109 -3.94 6.36 -3.98
N ARG A 110 -3.76 6.98 -2.80
CA ARG A 110 -3.98 6.32 -1.51
C ARG A 110 -4.65 7.27 -0.51
N GLY A 111 -5.38 6.67 0.42
CA GLY A 111 -5.91 7.38 1.59
C GLY A 111 -7.14 8.23 1.25
N SER A 112 -7.29 9.36 1.92
CA SER A 112 -8.46 10.23 1.74
C SER A 112 -8.33 11.34 0.71
N VAL A 113 -7.16 11.51 0.08
CA VAL A 113 -6.97 12.60 -0.89
C VAL A 113 -7.93 12.46 -2.09
N GLY A 114 -8.30 11.23 -2.47
CA GLY A 114 -9.32 10.94 -3.49
C GLY A 114 -10.74 11.41 -3.15
N SER A 115 -10.98 11.91 -1.93
CA SER A 115 -12.23 12.58 -1.56
C SER A 115 -12.29 14.03 -2.05
N SER A 116 -11.17 14.62 -2.51
CA SER A 116 -11.09 16.01 -2.97
C SER A 116 -11.15 16.11 -4.50
N LEU A 117 -12.12 16.88 -5.01
CA LEU A 117 -12.19 17.24 -6.41
C LEU A 117 -11.00 18.14 -6.80
N ALA A 118 -10.51 19.00 -5.91
CA ALA A 118 -9.31 19.78 -6.15
C ALA A 118 -8.10 18.87 -6.41
N ALA A 119 -7.98 17.73 -5.69
CA ALA A 119 -6.94 16.75 -5.93
C ALA A 119 -7.08 16.08 -7.32
N THR A 120 -8.31 15.71 -7.73
CA THR A 120 -8.57 15.18 -9.08
C THR A 120 -8.21 16.20 -10.17
N MET A 121 -8.58 17.47 -9.94
CA MET A 121 -8.35 18.57 -10.90
C MET A 121 -6.89 19.09 -10.88
N SER A 122 -6.05 18.62 -9.97
CA SER A 122 -4.61 18.90 -9.93
C SER A 122 -3.76 17.66 -10.22
N ASP A 123 -4.35 16.57 -10.74
CA ASP A 123 -3.62 15.33 -11.11
C ASP A 123 -2.94 14.61 -9.94
N ILE A 124 -3.35 14.89 -8.69
CA ILE A 124 -2.83 14.19 -7.50
C ILE A 124 -3.46 12.79 -7.38
N THR A 125 -4.70 12.63 -7.84
CA THR A 125 -5.47 11.40 -7.74
C THR A 125 -6.32 11.17 -9.00
N GLU A 126 -6.43 9.91 -9.41
CA GLU A 126 -7.35 9.49 -10.47
C GLU A 126 -8.81 9.36 -9.99
N VAL A 127 -9.03 9.34 -8.68
CA VAL A 127 -10.38 9.18 -8.11
C VAL A 127 -11.15 10.48 -8.28
N ASN A 128 -12.30 10.42 -8.95
CA ASN A 128 -13.22 11.55 -9.08
C ASN A 128 -14.35 11.44 -8.03
N PRO A 129 -14.41 12.34 -7.03
CA PRO A 129 -15.36 12.23 -5.92
C PRO A 129 -16.75 12.77 -6.24
N LEU A 130 -16.99 13.28 -7.45
CA LEU A 130 -18.31 13.77 -7.85
C LEU A 130 -19.34 12.63 -7.88
N PRO A 131 -20.66 12.95 -7.82
CA PRO A 131 -21.71 11.96 -8.07
C PRO A 131 -21.52 11.29 -9.43
N ALA A 132 -22.03 10.08 -9.59
CA ALA A 132 -21.99 9.36 -10.87
C ALA A 132 -22.50 10.25 -12.03
N HIS A 133 -21.75 10.30 -13.13
CA HIS A 133 -22.06 11.20 -14.24
C HIS A 133 -21.47 10.73 -15.57
N TYR A 134 -22.02 11.29 -16.65
CA TYR A 134 -21.48 11.18 -17.99
C TYR A 134 -20.71 12.45 -18.39
N ILE A 135 -19.67 12.27 -19.21
CA ILE A 135 -18.89 13.35 -19.81
C ILE A 135 -18.68 13.04 -21.31
N CYS A 136 -18.87 14.05 -22.16
CA CYS A 136 -18.48 13.98 -23.56
C CYS A 136 -17.07 14.55 -23.74
N GLU A 137 -16.13 13.70 -24.16
CA GLU A 137 -14.73 14.11 -24.36
C GLU A 137 -14.51 14.97 -25.63
N ASN A 138 -15.54 15.14 -26.47
CA ASN A 138 -15.47 16.04 -27.63
C ASN A 138 -15.24 17.50 -27.19
N GLU A 139 -14.16 18.10 -27.69
CA GLU A 139 -13.72 19.44 -27.31
C GLU A 139 -14.77 20.52 -27.54
N ASP A 140 -15.56 20.40 -28.61
CA ASP A 140 -16.60 21.38 -28.96
C ASP A 140 -17.92 21.16 -28.21
N CYS A 141 -18.13 19.96 -27.65
CA CYS A 141 -19.42 19.58 -27.06
C CYS A 141 -19.44 19.76 -25.54
N LYS A 142 -18.43 19.19 -24.85
CA LYS A 142 -18.28 19.14 -23.39
C LYS A 142 -19.57 18.87 -22.60
N TYR A 143 -20.50 18.12 -23.20
CA TYR A 143 -21.76 17.77 -22.54
C TYR A 143 -21.48 16.91 -21.31
N SER A 144 -22.09 17.25 -20.18
CA SER A 144 -22.05 16.45 -18.96
C SER A 144 -23.45 16.30 -18.36
N TYR A 145 -23.71 15.15 -17.75
CA TYR A 145 -24.96 14.88 -17.04
C TYR A 145 -24.67 14.18 -15.70
N PHE A 146 -25.12 14.78 -14.60
CA PHE A 146 -24.91 14.29 -13.24
C PHE A 146 -26.17 13.66 -12.67
N TYR A 147 -26.03 12.49 -12.08
CA TYR A 147 -27.07 11.84 -11.30
C TYR A 147 -27.12 12.38 -9.87
N ALA A 148 -28.20 12.10 -9.16
CA ALA A 148 -28.30 12.48 -7.75
C ALA A 148 -27.34 11.65 -6.89
N VAL A 149 -26.86 12.25 -5.79
CA VAL A 149 -26.09 11.56 -4.75
C VAL A 149 -26.89 10.33 -4.27
N GLY A 150 -26.24 9.17 -4.19
CA GLY A 150 -26.86 7.90 -3.81
C GLY A 150 -27.72 7.21 -4.89
N GLU A 151 -27.92 7.80 -6.08
CA GLU A 151 -28.67 7.14 -7.16
C GLU A 151 -27.87 5.99 -7.80
N TRP A 152 -26.55 6.17 -7.91
CA TRP A 152 -25.60 5.18 -8.41
C TRP A 152 -24.37 5.13 -7.50
N GLY A 153 -23.87 3.93 -7.20
CA GLY A 153 -22.71 3.75 -6.31
C GLY A 153 -21.38 4.21 -6.93
N SER A 154 -21.26 4.14 -8.25
CA SER A 154 -20.12 4.58 -9.06
C SER A 154 -20.58 4.88 -10.48
N GLY A 155 -19.95 5.87 -11.12
CA GLY A 155 -20.15 6.19 -12.54
C GLY A 155 -19.74 5.05 -13.46
N VAL A 156 -18.75 4.25 -13.06
CA VAL A 156 -18.30 3.06 -13.82
C VAL A 156 -19.46 2.11 -14.13
N ASP A 157 -20.42 1.99 -13.21
CA ASP A 157 -21.57 1.10 -13.33
C ASP A 157 -22.68 1.63 -14.25
N LEU A 158 -22.53 2.86 -14.77
CA LEU A 158 -23.49 3.42 -15.70
C LEU A 158 -23.46 2.65 -17.04
N PRO A 159 -24.62 2.44 -17.68
CA PRO A 159 -24.66 1.80 -18.99
C PRO A 159 -24.03 2.71 -20.06
N ASP A 160 -23.45 2.12 -21.09
CA ASP A 160 -22.92 2.90 -22.23
C ASP A 160 -24.02 3.72 -22.90
N LYS A 161 -23.71 4.98 -23.20
CA LYS A 161 -24.61 5.90 -23.90
C LYS A 161 -23.84 6.79 -24.86
N ASP A 162 -24.52 7.17 -25.93
CA ASP A 162 -24.03 8.20 -26.85
C ASP A 162 -24.44 9.59 -26.38
N CYS A 163 -23.61 10.57 -26.70
CA CYS A 163 -23.83 11.97 -26.35
C CYS A 163 -25.05 12.49 -27.10
N PRO A 164 -26.07 13.02 -26.39
CA PRO A 164 -27.29 13.51 -27.04
C PRO A 164 -27.06 14.75 -27.91
N LYS A 165 -25.90 15.41 -27.78
CA LYS A 165 -25.55 16.61 -28.56
C LYS A 165 -24.70 16.32 -29.79
N CYS A 166 -23.73 15.40 -29.71
CA CYS A 166 -22.77 15.16 -30.80
C CYS A 166 -22.67 13.70 -31.26
N GLY A 167 -23.41 12.78 -30.65
CA GLY A 167 -23.45 11.37 -31.02
C GLY A 167 -22.21 10.54 -30.66
N ARG A 168 -21.15 11.12 -30.09
CA ARG A 168 -19.98 10.36 -29.60
C ARG A 168 -20.32 9.61 -28.31
N LYS A 169 -19.72 8.44 -28.10
CA LYS A 169 -19.79 7.71 -26.84
C LYS A 169 -19.41 8.60 -25.65
N LEU A 170 -20.20 8.52 -24.59
CA LEU A 170 -19.95 9.24 -23.34
C LEU A 170 -18.99 8.44 -22.47
N LYS A 171 -18.06 9.14 -21.82
CA LYS A 171 -17.28 8.63 -20.72
C LYS A 171 -18.10 8.65 -19.44
N LYS A 172 -17.78 7.73 -18.54
CA LYS A 172 -18.45 7.50 -17.27
C LYS A 172 -17.49 7.78 -16.13
N ASP A 173 -17.93 8.51 -15.11
CA ASP A 173 -17.06 8.90 -14.00
C ASP A 173 -17.86 9.27 -12.74
N GLY A 174 -17.16 9.45 -11.61
CA GLY A 174 -17.71 9.90 -10.34
C GLY A 174 -18.05 8.76 -9.38
N HIS A 175 -17.51 8.79 -8.17
CA HIS A 175 -17.68 7.74 -7.16
C HIS A 175 -18.46 8.18 -5.93
N ASP A 176 -19.08 9.37 -5.97
CA ASP A 176 -19.93 9.92 -4.91
C ASP A 176 -19.26 9.88 -3.53
N ILE A 177 -18.18 10.67 -3.39
CA ILE A 177 -17.34 10.71 -2.19
C ILE A 177 -17.40 12.13 -1.57
N PRO A 178 -17.76 12.25 -0.28
CA PRO A 178 -17.82 13.56 0.39
C PRO A 178 -16.41 14.08 0.70
N PHE A 179 -16.22 15.40 0.51
CA PHE A 179 -14.93 16.07 0.74
C PHE A 179 -14.53 16.08 2.22
N GLU A 180 -15.54 16.13 3.09
CA GLU A 180 -15.40 16.29 4.54
C GLU A 180 -14.67 15.10 5.18
N VAL A 181 -14.60 13.96 4.49
CA VAL A 181 -13.78 12.81 4.90
C VAL A 181 -12.27 13.14 4.88
N PHE A 182 -11.86 14.08 4.03
CA PHE A 182 -10.48 14.56 3.93
C PHE A 182 -10.16 15.61 4.99
N LEU A 183 -10.87 16.74 5.03
CA LEU A 183 -10.53 17.91 5.87
C LEU A 183 -11.50 18.21 7.03
N GLY A 184 -12.51 17.37 7.24
CA GLY A 184 -13.60 17.69 8.16
C GLY A 184 -14.52 18.77 7.60
N PHE A 185 -15.38 19.32 8.48
CA PHE A 185 -16.32 20.38 8.11
C PHE A 185 -15.75 21.78 8.33
N GLU A 186 -14.85 21.93 9.31
CA GLU A 186 -14.30 23.23 9.74
C GLU A 186 -12.79 23.34 9.47
N GLY A 187 -12.18 22.38 8.76
CA GLY A 187 -10.72 22.30 8.64
C GLY A 187 -10.04 21.77 9.91
N ASP A 188 -10.83 21.15 10.80
CA ASP A 188 -10.43 20.66 12.12
C ASP A 188 -9.62 19.35 12.08
N LYS A 189 -9.37 18.82 10.87
CA LYS A 189 -8.54 17.65 10.62
C LYS A 189 -7.37 18.03 9.73
N GLU A 190 -6.16 17.74 10.18
CA GLU A 190 -4.95 17.81 9.37
C GLU A 190 -5.03 16.79 8.21
N PRO A 191 -4.85 17.22 6.95
CA PRO A 191 -4.87 16.33 5.80
C PRO A 191 -3.60 15.49 5.75
N ASP A 192 -3.74 14.22 5.38
CA ASP A 192 -2.62 13.34 5.03
C ASP A 192 -2.73 13.03 3.53
N ILE A 193 -1.69 13.36 2.76
CA ILE A 193 -1.62 13.06 1.33
C ILE A 193 -0.70 11.85 1.16
N ASP A 194 -1.34 10.69 1.01
CA ASP A 194 -0.66 9.42 0.79
C ASP A 194 -0.53 9.15 -0.72
N LEU A 195 0.69 8.89 -1.18
CA LEU A 195 0.97 8.54 -2.58
C LEU A 195 1.75 7.22 -2.65
N ASN A 196 1.23 6.27 -3.44
CA ASN A 196 1.90 5.00 -3.70
C ASN A 196 2.75 5.12 -4.98
N PHE A 197 4.06 5.29 -4.82
CA PHE A 197 5.03 5.22 -5.90
C PHE A 197 5.48 3.78 -6.12
N SER A 198 6.03 3.49 -7.31
CA SER A 198 6.73 2.23 -7.52
C SER A 198 7.88 2.09 -6.53
N GLY A 199 8.02 0.91 -5.92
CA GLY A 199 9.11 0.65 -4.95
C GLY A 199 10.50 0.89 -5.53
N SER A 200 10.71 0.64 -6.83
CA SER A 200 11.99 0.92 -7.50
C SER A 200 12.24 2.40 -7.78
N TYR A 201 11.18 3.22 -7.78
CA TYR A 201 11.23 4.64 -8.10
C TYR A 201 11.08 5.56 -6.86
N GLN A 202 10.60 5.01 -5.74
CA GLN A 202 10.46 5.72 -4.46
C GLN A 202 11.74 6.49 -4.05
N PRO A 203 12.97 5.93 -4.13
CA PRO A 203 14.18 6.68 -3.76
C PRO A 203 14.44 7.91 -4.65
N VAL A 204 14.06 7.85 -5.93
CA VAL A 204 14.20 8.98 -6.88
C VAL A 204 13.26 10.10 -6.47
N ILE A 205 12.01 9.79 -6.13
CA ILE A 205 11.04 10.78 -5.67
C ILE A 205 11.41 11.37 -4.31
N HIS A 206 11.97 10.56 -3.39
CA HIS A 206 12.52 11.09 -2.14
C HIS A 206 13.60 12.13 -2.43
N LYS A 207 14.55 11.84 -3.32
CA LYS A 207 15.58 12.82 -3.70
C LYS A 207 14.98 14.07 -4.37
N TYR A 208 13.95 13.92 -5.20
CA TYR A 208 13.28 15.06 -5.82
C TYR A 208 12.64 16.02 -4.81
N THR A 209 12.25 15.54 -3.62
CA THR A 209 11.79 16.46 -2.57
C THR A 209 12.90 17.42 -2.09
N GLU A 210 14.17 17.00 -2.09
CA GLU A 210 15.30 17.89 -1.79
C GLU A 210 15.47 18.98 -2.86
N GLU A 211 15.16 18.69 -4.13
CA GLU A 211 15.15 19.70 -5.19
C GLU A 211 14.02 20.73 -5.01
N LEU A 212 12.88 20.31 -4.43
CA LEU A 212 11.73 21.18 -4.18
C LEU A 212 11.91 22.09 -2.96
N PHE A 213 12.52 21.59 -1.88
CA PHE A 213 12.63 22.33 -0.61
C PHE A 213 14.04 22.83 -0.29
N GLY A 214 15.05 22.34 -1.01
CA GLY A 214 16.46 22.59 -0.72
C GLY A 214 17.09 21.46 0.09
N GLU A 215 18.37 21.23 -0.16
CA GLU A 215 19.21 20.32 0.61
C GLU A 215 19.24 20.76 2.08
N GLY A 216 19.07 19.82 3.01
CA GLY A 216 18.99 20.12 4.46
C GLY A 216 17.62 20.55 4.97
N HIS A 217 16.58 20.61 4.12
CA HIS A 217 15.20 20.89 4.54
C HIS A 217 14.28 19.66 4.50
N VAL A 218 14.84 18.50 4.21
CA VAL A 218 14.09 17.26 4.02
C VAL A 218 14.81 16.12 4.75
N TYR A 219 14.08 15.38 5.57
CA TYR A 219 14.62 14.25 6.32
C TYR A 219 13.68 13.06 6.26
N ARG A 220 14.20 11.84 6.22
CA ARG A 220 13.35 10.65 6.37
C ARG A 220 12.88 10.55 7.82
N ALA A 221 11.62 10.21 8.06
CA ALA A 221 11.16 9.99 9.42
C ALA A 221 11.90 8.79 10.02
N GLY A 222 12.51 8.97 11.19
CA GLY A 222 13.17 7.89 11.93
C GLY A 222 12.17 6.96 12.60
N THR A 223 12.59 5.71 12.84
CA THR A 223 11.84 4.75 13.65
C THR A 223 12.70 4.18 14.76
N ILE A 224 12.07 3.88 15.90
CA ILE A 224 12.72 3.27 17.05
C ILE A 224 12.20 1.83 17.16
N GLY A 225 13.06 0.87 16.83
CA GLY A 225 12.76 -0.55 16.95
C GLY A 225 12.84 -0.97 18.42
N THR A 226 11.72 -1.40 18.99
CA THR A 226 11.64 -1.86 20.38
C THR A 226 11.56 -3.39 20.47
N VAL A 227 11.86 -3.93 21.65
CA VAL A 227 11.65 -5.35 21.94
C VAL A 227 10.14 -5.62 22.03
N ALA A 228 9.62 -6.43 21.11
CA ALA A 228 8.23 -6.90 21.10
C ALA A 228 8.10 -8.29 21.75
N ASP A 229 6.87 -8.73 22.06
CA ASP A 229 6.57 -9.92 22.85
C ASP A 229 7.32 -11.19 22.40
N LYS A 230 7.35 -11.49 21.10
CA LYS A 230 8.03 -12.69 20.57
C LYS A 230 9.54 -12.66 20.84
N THR A 231 10.16 -11.49 20.66
CA THR A 231 11.59 -11.32 20.93
C THR A 231 11.87 -11.34 22.42
N ALA A 232 11.04 -10.68 23.23
CA ALA A 232 11.16 -10.68 24.68
C ALA A 232 11.05 -12.10 25.27
N TYR A 233 10.10 -12.89 24.78
CA TYR A 233 9.96 -14.29 25.18
C TYR A 233 11.20 -15.11 24.80
N GLY A 234 11.74 -14.92 23.59
CA GLY A 234 12.98 -15.54 23.16
C GLY A 234 14.17 -15.19 24.08
N TYR A 235 14.31 -13.93 24.49
CA TYR A 235 15.35 -13.49 25.42
C TYR A 235 15.18 -14.10 26.81
N ALA A 236 13.97 -14.02 27.39
CA ALA A 236 13.69 -14.57 28.71
C ALA A 236 13.90 -16.09 28.77
N LYS A 237 13.41 -16.82 27.76
CA LYS A 237 13.57 -18.27 27.68
C LYS A 237 15.04 -18.67 27.55
N LYS A 238 15.78 -18.03 26.64
CA LYS A 238 17.20 -18.31 26.44
C LYS A 238 18.03 -17.98 27.68
N TYR A 239 17.71 -16.89 28.40
CA TYR A 239 18.37 -16.56 29.67
C TYR A 239 18.14 -17.63 30.74
N VAL A 240 16.90 -18.12 30.88
CA VAL A 240 16.55 -19.19 31.82
C VAL A 240 17.30 -20.48 31.49
N GLU A 241 17.37 -20.83 30.20
CA GLU A 241 18.12 -21.99 29.70
C GLU A 241 19.64 -21.84 29.94
N GLU A 242 20.23 -20.69 29.62
CA GLU A 242 21.69 -20.46 29.79
C GLU A 242 22.14 -20.37 31.24
N ASN A 243 21.23 -20.10 32.18
CA ASN A 243 21.52 -20.00 33.62
C ASN A 243 21.00 -21.21 34.42
N ASP A 244 20.55 -22.27 33.74
CA ASP A 244 20.03 -23.50 34.36
C ASP A 244 18.95 -23.23 35.43
N LEU A 245 18.07 -22.24 35.18
CA LEU A 245 17.03 -21.84 36.12
C LEU A 245 15.77 -22.70 35.92
N ASP A 246 15.31 -23.37 36.98
CA ASP A 246 14.01 -24.04 36.97
C ASP A 246 12.91 -23.08 37.43
N VAL A 247 12.27 -22.42 36.47
CA VAL A 247 11.19 -21.45 36.73
C VAL A 247 9.93 -21.80 35.95
N PRO A 248 8.74 -21.53 36.51
CA PRO A 248 7.49 -21.78 35.80
C PRO A 248 7.37 -20.87 34.57
N SER A 249 6.61 -21.31 33.57
CA SER A 249 6.33 -20.50 32.36
C SER A 249 5.73 -19.13 32.66
N ALA A 250 5.00 -18.99 33.78
CA ALA A 250 4.48 -17.71 34.24
C ALA A 250 5.60 -16.69 34.56
N GLU A 251 6.72 -17.15 35.11
CA GLU A 251 7.88 -16.29 35.39
C GLU A 251 8.58 -15.87 34.10
N VAL A 252 8.74 -16.78 33.14
CA VAL A 252 9.28 -16.46 31.81
C VAL A 252 8.44 -15.37 31.12
N LEU A 253 7.10 -15.46 31.21
CA LEU A 253 6.20 -14.44 30.68
C LEU A 253 6.31 -13.11 31.43
N ARG A 254 6.47 -13.13 32.77
CA ARG A 254 6.70 -11.92 33.57
C ARG A 254 7.99 -11.23 33.16
N LEU A 255 9.09 -11.98 33.04
CA LEU A 255 10.39 -11.48 32.61
C LEU A 255 10.31 -10.89 31.20
N ALA A 256 9.70 -11.62 30.26
CA ALA A 256 9.49 -11.13 28.90
C ALA A 256 8.73 -9.79 28.90
N LYS A 257 7.63 -9.68 29.66
CA LYS A 257 6.86 -8.44 29.78
C LYS A 257 7.67 -7.27 30.37
N GLY A 258 8.64 -7.55 31.25
CA GLY A 258 9.57 -6.53 31.77
C GLY A 258 10.59 -6.02 30.75
N CYS A 259 10.82 -6.78 29.66
CA CYS A 259 11.75 -6.40 28.60
C CYS A 259 11.07 -5.67 27.42
N THR A 260 9.74 -5.69 27.33
CA THR A 260 9.05 -5.08 26.18
C THR A 260 9.14 -3.56 26.21
N GLY A 261 9.17 -2.95 25.02
CA GLY A 261 9.29 -1.49 24.87
C GLY A 261 10.71 -0.94 25.00
N VAL A 262 11.68 -1.74 25.47
CA VAL A 262 13.09 -1.35 25.48
C VAL A 262 13.59 -1.13 24.05
N LYS A 263 14.29 -0.02 23.79
CA LYS A 263 14.92 0.28 22.50
C LYS A 263 15.96 -0.79 22.16
N ARG A 264 15.90 -1.30 20.93
CA ARG A 264 16.86 -2.28 20.39
C ARG A 264 17.64 -1.72 19.20
N THR A 265 16.98 -1.05 18.27
CA THR A 265 17.60 -0.49 17.05
C THR A 265 16.95 0.83 16.66
N SER A 266 17.55 1.54 15.71
CA SER A 266 16.90 2.60 14.94
C SER A 266 16.73 2.16 13.49
N GLY A 267 15.74 2.72 12.82
CA GLY A 267 15.44 2.45 11.42
C GLY A 267 14.85 3.66 10.72
N GLN A 268 14.22 3.41 9.58
CA GLN A 268 13.60 4.42 8.74
C GLN A 268 12.11 4.15 8.58
N HIS A 269 11.31 5.20 8.46
CA HIS A 269 9.90 5.09 8.12
C HIS A 269 9.78 4.59 6.66
N PRO A 270 8.80 3.72 6.35
CA PRO A 270 8.66 3.13 5.02
C PRO A 270 8.54 4.16 3.89
N GLY A 271 7.99 5.34 4.14
CA GLY A 271 7.92 6.41 3.12
C GLY A 271 7.69 7.82 3.65
N GLY A 272 7.80 8.01 4.97
CA GLY A 272 7.50 9.30 5.60
C GLY A 272 8.68 10.23 5.43
N VAL A 273 8.45 11.36 4.78
CA VAL A 273 9.43 12.42 4.55
C VAL A 273 8.99 13.66 5.32
N MET A 274 9.85 14.12 6.21
CA MET A 274 9.65 15.28 7.07
C MET A 274 10.19 16.52 6.37
N VAL A 275 9.33 17.53 6.18
CA VAL A 275 9.69 18.79 5.52
C VAL A 275 9.90 19.87 6.58
N ILE A 276 11.11 20.42 6.63
CA ILE A 276 11.47 21.53 7.49
C ILE A 276 11.26 22.84 6.72
N PRO A 277 10.42 23.76 7.20
CA PRO A 277 10.24 25.04 6.54
C PRO A 277 11.55 25.81 6.40
N ASN A 278 11.70 26.59 5.33
CA ASN A 278 12.91 27.38 5.06
C ASN A 278 13.24 28.44 6.13
N TYR A 279 12.30 28.78 7.01
CA TYR A 279 12.46 29.71 8.12
C TYR A 279 12.78 29.01 9.46
N LYS A 280 13.01 27.69 9.45
CA LYS A 280 13.38 26.87 10.61
C LYS A 280 14.57 25.98 10.29
N GLU A 281 15.29 25.58 11.33
CA GLU A 281 16.30 24.53 11.25
C GLU A 281 15.74 23.22 11.81
N VAL A 282 16.25 22.07 11.34
CA VAL A 282 15.81 20.76 11.85
C VAL A 282 16.01 20.65 13.37
N TYR A 283 17.07 21.27 13.88
CA TYR A 283 17.47 21.25 15.28
C TYR A 283 16.52 22.01 16.22
N ASP A 284 15.64 22.87 15.67
CA ASP A 284 14.56 23.50 16.43
C ASP A 284 13.49 22.48 16.88
N ILE A 285 13.52 21.26 16.31
CA ILE A 285 12.44 20.28 16.41
C ILE A 285 12.97 18.91 16.83
N THR A 286 14.03 18.44 16.18
CA THR A 286 14.55 17.10 16.43
C THR A 286 16.05 17.00 16.09
N PRO A 287 16.84 16.23 16.85
CA PRO A 287 18.14 15.79 16.39
C PRO A 287 18.02 14.94 15.11
N ILE A 288 19.14 14.73 14.43
CA ILE A 288 19.22 13.87 13.23
C ILE A 288 20.23 12.76 13.44
N GLN A 289 20.06 11.66 12.72
CA GLN A 289 20.98 10.52 12.75
C GLN A 289 20.89 9.68 11.47
N TYR A 290 21.83 8.74 11.33
CA TYR A 290 21.71 7.66 10.35
C TYR A 290 20.83 6.52 10.89
N PRO A 291 19.98 5.91 10.04
CA PRO A 291 19.24 4.71 10.41
C PRO A 291 20.23 3.57 10.69
N ALA A 292 20.00 2.80 11.76
CA ALA A 292 20.89 1.75 12.24
C ALA A 292 22.37 2.16 12.43
N ASN A 293 22.66 3.47 12.53
CA ASN A 293 24.01 4.05 12.54
C ASN A 293 24.86 3.73 11.29
N ASP A 294 24.24 3.40 10.15
CA ASP A 294 24.96 3.17 8.90
C ASP A 294 25.25 4.49 8.19
N VAL A 295 26.48 4.98 8.32
CA VAL A 295 26.94 6.24 7.69
C VAL A 295 27.03 6.15 6.16
N ASN A 296 27.00 4.94 5.59
CA ASN A 296 27.13 4.72 4.15
C ASN A 296 25.78 4.56 3.45
N CYS A 297 24.67 4.55 4.19
CA CYS A 297 23.34 4.34 3.60
C CYS A 297 22.83 5.54 2.80
N GLY A 298 23.45 6.72 2.96
CA GLY A 298 23.08 7.95 2.24
C GLY A 298 21.75 8.57 2.65
N VAL A 299 21.13 8.09 3.73
CA VAL A 299 19.82 8.56 4.23
C VAL A 299 19.98 9.14 5.63
N ILE A 300 19.52 10.37 5.83
CA ILE A 300 19.46 11.00 7.15
C ILE A 300 18.03 10.92 7.68
N THR A 301 17.90 10.49 8.94
CA THR A 301 16.63 10.33 9.63
C THR A 301 16.48 11.30 10.80
N THR A 302 15.23 11.68 11.11
CA THR A 302 14.90 12.33 12.39
C THR A 302 15.22 11.40 13.55
N HIS A 303 15.73 11.93 14.66
CA HIS A 303 16.01 11.14 15.85
C HIS A 303 14.72 10.80 16.61
N PHE A 304 13.81 11.78 16.71
CA PHE A 304 12.46 11.53 17.16
C PHE A 304 11.68 10.80 16.07
N ASP A 305 10.89 9.82 16.48
CA ASP A 305 9.92 9.20 15.60
C ASP A 305 8.81 10.21 15.24
N TYR A 306 8.11 9.95 14.14
CA TYR A 306 7.04 10.81 13.66
C TYR A 306 5.96 11.08 14.71
N HIS A 307 5.59 10.11 15.55
CA HIS A 307 4.51 10.30 16.52
C HIS A 307 4.86 11.37 17.57
N SER A 308 6.14 11.49 17.91
CA SER A 308 6.62 12.51 18.84
C SER A 308 6.52 13.93 18.26
N ILE A 309 6.68 14.09 16.94
CA ILE A 309 6.69 15.39 16.24
C ILE A 309 5.47 15.61 15.31
N SER A 310 4.44 14.78 15.47
CA SER A 310 3.21 14.84 14.68
C SER A 310 2.48 16.16 14.91
N GLY A 311 2.01 16.79 13.83
CA GLY A 311 1.34 18.09 13.90
C GLY A 311 2.27 19.27 14.25
N ARG A 312 3.59 19.09 14.13
CA ARG A 312 4.59 20.16 14.27
C ARG A 312 5.18 20.58 12.94
N ILE A 313 5.43 19.60 12.07
CA ILE A 313 5.94 19.79 10.73
C ILE A 313 5.22 18.89 9.75
N LEU A 314 5.25 19.30 8.49
CA LEU A 314 4.63 18.57 7.41
C LEU A 314 5.32 17.20 7.21
N LYS A 315 4.51 16.14 7.15
CA LYS A 315 4.90 14.82 6.66
C LYS A 315 4.32 14.61 5.26
N LEU A 316 5.16 14.17 4.33
CA LEU A 316 4.76 13.63 3.04
C LEU A 316 4.93 12.10 3.08
N ASP A 317 3.84 11.35 2.91
CA ASP A 317 3.89 9.89 2.84
C ASP A 317 4.09 9.44 1.38
N ILE A 318 5.36 9.35 1.01
CA ILE A 318 5.84 8.87 -0.28
C ILE A 318 6.14 7.39 -0.13
N LEU A 319 5.11 6.55 -0.25
CA LEU A 319 5.17 5.12 0.03
C LEU A 319 5.60 4.34 -1.21
N GLY A 320 6.40 3.29 -1.01
CA GLY A 320 6.71 2.31 -2.04
C GLY A 320 5.63 1.22 -2.08
N HIS A 321 5.13 0.90 -3.26
CA HIS A 321 4.11 -0.13 -3.47
C HIS A 321 4.42 -0.97 -4.71
N ASP A 322 4.05 -2.25 -4.66
CA ASP A 322 4.34 -3.19 -5.75
C ASP A 322 3.44 -2.97 -6.97
N VAL A 323 2.16 -2.66 -6.75
CA VAL A 323 1.16 -2.50 -7.82
C VAL A 323 1.57 -1.50 -8.92
N PRO A 324 2.03 -0.27 -8.62
CA PRO A 324 2.58 0.61 -9.65
C PRO A 324 3.77 0.01 -10.42
N THR A 325 4.60 -0.77 -9.75
CA THR A 325 5.72 -1.50 -10.38
C THR A 325 5.22 -2.58 -11.34
N ILE A 326 4.20 -3.36 -10.93
CA ILE A 326 3.58 -4.40 -11.76
C ILE A 326 2.94 -3.77 -12.99
N ILE A 327 2.18 -2.69 -12.82
CA ILE A 327 1.55 -1.96 -13.91
C ILE A 327 2.61 -1.46 -14.89
N ARG A 328 3.67 -0.80 -14.41
CA ARG A 328 4.74 -0.35 -15.31
C ARG A 328 5.33 -1.50 -16.11
N MET A 329 5.64 -2.61 -15.44
CA MET A 329 6.23 -3.76 -16.12
C MET A 329 5.30 -4.37 -17.17
N ILE A 330 3.99 -4.43 -16.91
CA ILE A 330 3.04 -5.02 -17.85
C ILE A 330 2.76 -4.08 -19.02
N GLU A 331 2.77 -2.77 -18.80
CA GLU A 331 2.75 -1.75 -19.86
C GLU A 331 3.99 -1.87 -20.76
N ASP A 332 5.18 -2.04 -20.17
CA ASP A 332 6.43 -2.24 -20.93
C ASP A 332 6.39 -3.50 -21.82
N ILE A 333 5.68 -4.55 -21.39
CA ILE A 333 5.54 -5.80 -22.15
C ILE A 333 4.44 -5.70 -23.21
N THR A 334 3.29 -5.13 -22.87
CA THR A 334 2.07 -5.15 -23.71
C THR A 334 1.95 -3.92 -24.62
N GLY A 335 2.59 -2.81 -24.26
CA GLY A 335 2.42 -1.50 -24.91
C GLY A 335 1.06 -0.84 -24.65
N LEU A 336 0.19 -1.44 -23.83
CA LEU A 336 -1.13 -0.91 -23.49
C LEU A 336 -1.05 -0.11 -22.20
N ASP A 337 -1.36 1.19 -22.25
CA ASP A 337 -1.45 2.09 -21.10
C ASP A 337 -2.63 1.70 -20.19
N ALA A 338 -2.34 1.40 -18.92
CA ALA A 338 -3.31 0.94 -17.94
C ALA A 338 -4.39 1.98 -17.64
N THR A 339 -4.10 3.27 -17.82
CA THR A 339 -5.07 4.35 -17.59
C THR A 339 -6.18 4.40 -18.65
N THR A 340 -5.96 3.76 -19.81
CA THR A 340 -6.93 3.68 -20.91
C THR A 340 -7.89 2.50 -20.80
N ILE A 341 -7.63 1.56 -19.87
CA ILE A 341 -8.43 0.35 -19.69
C ILE A 341 -9.83 0.71 -19.16
N PRO A 342 -10.91 0.21 -19.79
CA PRO A 342 -12.27 0.39 -19.30
C PRO A 342 -12.48 -0.37 -17.99
N LEU A 343 -13.05 0.31 -16.98
CA LEU A 343 -13.29 -0.25 -15.65
C LEU A 343 -14.59 -1.07 -15.55
N ASP A 344 -15.28 -1.28 -16.66
CA ASP A 344 -16.55 -1.98 -16.78
C ASP A 344 -16.50 -3.14 -17.80
N ASP A 345 -15.28 -3.57 -18.18
CA ASP A 345 -15.11 -4.73 -19.06
C ASP A 345 -15.77 -5.99 -18.47
N LYS A 346 -16.71 -6.57 -19.22
CA LYS A 346 -17.58 -7.65 -18.72
C LYS A 346 -16.81 -8.94 -18.47
N GLU A 347 -15.85 -9.28 -19.34
CA GLU A 347 -15.03 -10.48 -19.18
C GLU A 347 -14.14 -10.33 -17.94
N THR A 348 -13.52 -9.17 -17.76
CA THR A 348 -12.75 -8.84 -16.55
C THR A 348 -13.60 -8.89 -15.29
N MET A 349 -14.79 -8.27 -15.29
CA MET A 349 -15.67 -8.29 -14.12
C MET A 349 -16.12 -9.71 -13.75
N SER A 350 -16.27 -10.60 -14.74
CA SER A 350 -16.71 -11.98 -14.51
C SER A 350 -15.73 -12.81 -13.67
N ILE A 351 -14.43 -12.51 -13.68
CA ILE A 351 -13.43 -13.30 -12.94
C ILE A 351 -13.61 -13.21 -11.42
N PHE A 352 -14.30 -12.19 -10.93
CA PHE A 352 -14.61 -12.03 -9.51
C PHE A 352 -15.74 -12.96 -9.04
N THR A 353 -16.41 -13.67 -9.96
CA THR A 353 -17.52 -14.59 -9.66
C THR A 353 -17.43 -15.96 -10.34
N SER A 354 -16.55 -16.11 -11.33
CA SER A 354 -16.42 -17.33 -12.14
C SER A 354 -14.99 -17.50 -12.67
N THR A 355 -14.67 -18.70 -13.16
CA THR A 355 -13.42 -19.01 -13.89
C THR A 355 -13.59 -18.99 -15.41
N GLU A 356 -14.81 -18.81 -15.92
CA GLU A 356 -15.14 -18.95 -17.34
C GLU A 356 -14.31 -18.07 -18.27
N ALA A 357 -14.13 -16.78 -17.93
CA ALA A 357 -13.31 -15.86 -18.73
C ALA A 357 -11.81 -16.20 -18.75
N LEU A 358 -11.35 -17.06 -17.83
CA LEU A 358 -9.97 -17.57 -17.85
C LEU A 358 -9.82 -18.81 -18.73
N GLY A 359 -10.92 -19.43 -19.16
CA GLY A 359 -10.92 -20.64 -20.00
C GLY A 359 -10.55 -21.93 -19.26
N VAL A 360 -10.75 -21.98 -17.94
CA VAL A 360 -10.43 -23.13 -17.06
C VAL A 360 -11.59 -23.49 -16.16
N THR A 361 -11.65 -24.74 -15.69
CA THR A 361 -12.66 -25.16 -14.72
C THR A 361 -12.20 -24.93 -13.28
N PRO A 362 -13.14 -24.78 -12.31
CA PRO A 362 -12.80 -24.67 -10.89
C PRO A 362 -11.90 -25.80 -10.36
N GLU A 363 -12.10 -27.03 -10.85
CA GLU A 363 -11.34 -28.21 -10.45
C GLU A 363 -9.91 -28.22 -10.98
N GLU A 364 -9.65 -27.59 -12.13
CA GLU A 364 -8.30 -27.51 -12.71
C GLU A 364 -7.37 -26.64 -11.85
N ILE A 365 -7.92 -25.59 -11.24
CA ILE A 365 -7.17 -24.59 -10.48
C ILE A 365 -7.45 -24.61 -8.98
N ASN A 366 -8.28 -25.56 -8.51
CA ASN A 366 -8.76 -25.66 -7.13
C ASN A 366 -9.37 -24.35 -6.60
N CYS A 367 -10.02 -23.58 -7.48
CA CYS A 367 -10.60 -22.29 -7.13
C CYS A 367 -11.85 -21.99 -7.97
N PRO A 368 -13.01 -21.72 -7.35
CA PRO A 368 -14.26 -21.46 -8.07
C PRO A 368 -14.35 -20.08 -8.73
N ILE A 369 -13.35 -19.21 -8.56
CA ILE A 369 -13.33 -17.85 -9.09
C ILE A 369 -11.94 -17.52 -9.65
N GLY A 370 -11.89 -16.59 -10.60
CA GLY A 370 -10.67 -16.20 -11.31
C GLY A 370 -9.85 -15.08 -10.67
N SER A 371 -10.00 -14.79 -9.38
CA SER A 371 -9.33 -13.65 -8.72
C SER A 371 -7.92 -13.94 -8.15
N LEU A 372 -7.37 -15.15 -8.36
CA LEU A 372 -5.99 -15.48 -7.95
C LEU A 372 -4.99 -14.44 -8.48
N ALA A 373 -3.96 -14.12 -7.68
CA ALA A 373 -2.95 -13.09 -7.98
C ALA A 373 -3.46 -11.63 -8.15
N ILE A 374 -4.77 -11.38 -8.13
CA ILE A 374 -5.29 -10.01 -8.16
C ILE A 374 -5.07 -9.36 -6.79
N PRO A 375 -4.41 -8.19 -6.71
CA PRO A 375 -4.22 -7.49 -5.44
C PRO A 375 -5.55 -7.27 -4.72
N GLU A 376 -5.55 -7.44 -3.40
CA GLU A 376 -6.72 -7.54 -2.52
C GLU A 376 -7.59 -8.80 -2.73
N PHE A 377 -8.00 -9.05 -3.96
CA PHE A 377 -9.02 -10.06 -4.28
C PHE A 377 -8.52 -11.50 -4.38
N GLY A 378 -7.20 -11.72 -4.40
CA GLY A 378 -6.59 -13.05 -4.51
C GLY A 378 -6.42 -13.81 -3.20
N THR A 379 -6.54 -13.14 -2.05
CA THR A 379 -6.38 -13.80 -0.74
C THR A 379 -7.51 -14.79 -0.49
N SER A 380 -7.25 -15.89 0.23
CA SER A 380 -8.29 -16.89 0.55
C SER A 380 -9.49 -16.28 1.28
N PHE A 381 -9.24 -15.33 2.17
CA PHE A 381 -10.28 -14.58 2.88
C PHE A 381 -11.19 -13.78 1.93
N VAL A 382 -10.61 -13.00 1.02
CA VAL A 382 -11.40 -12.18 0.08
C VAL A 382 -12.05 -13.04 -0.99
N ARG A 383 -11.41 -14.13 -1.42
CA ARG A 383 -12.02 -15.12 -2.30
C ARG A 383 -13.30 -15.71 -1.71
N GLN A 384 -13.30 -16.03 -0.40
CA GLN A 384 -14.52 -16.47 0.28
C GLN A 384 -15.58 -15.37 0.31
N MET A 385 -15.19 -14.12 0.58
CA MET A 385 -16.13 -12.98 0.54
C MET A 385 -16.75 -12.77 -0.85
N LEU A 386 -15.97 -12.94 -1.92
CA LEU A 386 -16.46 -12.89 -3.30
C LEU A 386 -17.48 -13.99 -3.59
N LEU A 387 -17.27 -15.20 -3.06
CA LEU A 387 -18.22 -16.31 -3.18
C LEU A 387 -19.53 -16.07 -2.43
N ASP A 388 -19.43 -15.47 -1.24
CA ASP A 388 -20.59 -15.15 -0.41
C ASP A 388 -21.44 -14.01 -1.03
N THR A 389 -20.79 -13.05 -1.71
CA THR A 389 -21.42 -11.79 -2.17
C THR A 389 -21.73 -11.75 -3.67
N LYS A 390 -20.97 -12.47 -4.51
CA LYS A 390 -21.09 -12.54 -5.97
C LYS A 390 -21.26 -11.16 -6.64
N PRO A 391 -20.28 -10.26 -6.51
CA PRO A 391 -20.38 -8.90 -7.03
C PRO A 391 -20.53 -8.88 -8.55
N THR A 392 -21.38 -7.98 -9.05
CA THR A 392 -21.65 -7.77 -10.48
C THR A 392 -21.29 -6.37 -10.96
N THR A 393 -21.01 -5.46 -10.02
CA THR A 393 -20.71 -4.04 -10.28
C THR A 393 -19.36 -3.62 -9.69
N PHE A 394 -18.77 -2.56 -10.23
CA PHE A 394 -17.57 -1.93 -9.71
C PHE A 394 -17.81 -1.39 -8.30
N ALA A 395 -18.97 -0.76 -8.04
CA ALA A 395 -19.31 -0.29 -6.69
C ALA A 395 -19.34 -1.44 -5.67
N GLU A 396 -19.81 -2.64 -6.03
CA GLU A 396 -19.78 -3.80 -5.14
C GLU A 396 -18.34 -4.27 -4.85
N LEU A 397 -17.44 -4.24 -5.83
CA LEU A 397 -16.01 -4.49 -5.60
C LEU A 397 -15.38 -3.49 -4.63
N VAL A 398 -15.74 -2.20 -4.75
CA VAL A 398 -15.30 -1.16 -3.80
C VAL A 398 -15.78 -1.46 -2.38
N ARG A 399 -17.03 -1.93 -2.23
CA ARG A 399 -17.57 -2.34 -0.93
C ARG A 399 -16.83 -3.54 -0.36
N ILE A 400 -16.56 -4.56 -1.18
CA ILE A 400 -15.76 -5.73 -0.77
C ILE A 400 -14.36 -5.31 -0.34
N SER A 401 -13.72 -4.41 -1.10
CA SER A 401 -12.40 -3.86 -0.73
C SER A 401 -12.45 -3.16 0.64
N GLY A 402 -13.50 -2.41 0.94
CA GLY A 402 -13.68 -1.83 2.27
C GLY A 402 -13.88 -2.88 3.37
N LEU A 403 -14.71 -3.90 3.11
CA LEU A 403 -15.06 -4.95 4.08
C LEU A 403 -13.93 -5.95 4.36
N SER A 404 -13.05 -6.17 3.38
CA SER A 404 -11.91 -7.05 3.52
C SER A 404 -10.77 -6.48 4.37
N HIS A 405 -10.85 -5.20 4.72
CA HIS A 405 -9.80 -4.48 5.42
C HIS A 405 -10.25 -4.03 6.81
N GLY A 406 -9.69 -4.68 7.83
CA GLY A 406 -9.90 -4.34 9.23
C GLY A 406 -10.47 -5.51 10.03
N THR A 407 -10.00 -5.63 11.27
CA THR A 407 -10.52 -6.62 12.21
C THR A 407 -11.96 -6.28 12.60
N ASP A 408 -12.81 -7.30 12.68
CA ASP A 408 -14.24 -7.22 13.03
C ASP A 408 -15.09 -6.32 12.10
N VAL A 409 -14.68 -6.19 10.83
CA VAL A 409 -15.47 -5.53 9.77
C VAL A 409 -16.39 -6.54 9.09
N TRP A 410 -15.83 -7.59 8.47
CA TRP A 410 -16.60 -8.67 7.87
C TRP A 410 -16.91 -9.80 8.86
N LEU A 411 -15.88 -10.52 9.31
CA LEU A 411 -16.02 -11.60 10.30
C LEU A 411 -16.55 -11.05 11.62
N ASN A 412 -17.43 -11.81 12.28
CA ASN A 412 -18.11 -11.45 13.53
C ASN A 412 -19.01 -10.18 13.43
N ASN A 413 -19.27 -9.68 12.22
CA ASN A 413 -20.00 -8.43 12.01
C ASN A 413 -20.82 -8.46 10.71
N ALA A 414 -20.34 -7.85 9.62
CA ALA A 414 -21.12 -7.72 8.39
C ALA A 414 -21.51 -9.06 7.75
N GLN A 415 -20.67 -10.10 7.88
CA GLN A 415 -20.97 -11.42 7.34
C GLN A 415 -22.26 -11.98 7.94
N ASP A 416 -22.38 -11.98 9.27
CA ASP A 416 -23.56 -12.50 9.99
C ASP A 416 -24.80 -11.70 9.59
N LEU A 417 -24.69 -10.37 9.49
CA LEU A 417 -25.81 -9.50 9.11
C LEU A 417 -26.33 -9.79 7.70
N VAL A 418 -25.44 -10.12 6.76
CA VAL A 418 -25.80 -10.47 5.37
C VAL A 418 -26.34 -11.90 5.28
N VAL A 419 -25.68 -12.86 5.93
CA VAL A 419 -26.06 -14.28 5.92
C VAL A 419 -27.42 -14.50 6.60
N ASP A 420 -27.65 -13.84 7.74
CA ASP A 420 -28.91 -13.89 8.49
C ASP A 420 -30.01 -13.01 7.86
N LYS A 421 -29.71 -12.33 6.74
CA LYS A 421 -30.62 -11.45 5.99
C LYS A 421 -31.21 -10.32 6.83
N VAL A 422 -30.45 -9.84 7.82
CA VAL A 422 -30.81 -8.67 8.63
C VAL A 422 -30.73 -7.39 7.78
N VAL A 423 -29.78 -7.34 6.86
CA VAL A 423 -29.52 -6.22 5.95
C VAL A 423 -29.07 -6.74 4.59
N GLU A 424 -29.42 -6.04 3.50
CA GLU A 424 -28.90 -6.37 2.17
C GLU A 424 -27.42 -5.99 2.06
N PHE A 425 -26.66 -6.70 1.21
CA PHE A 425 -25.22 -6.45 1.04
C PHE A 425 -24.89 -4.98 0.70
N LYS A 426 -25.77 -4.32 -0.08
CA LYS A 426 -25.63 -2.91 -0.49
C LYS A 426 -25.79 -1.91 0.67
N ASP A 427 -26.40 -2.33 1.79
CA ASP A 427 -26.73 -1.45 2.93
C ASP A 427 -25.80 -1.66 4.14
N VAL A 428 -24.87 -2.62 4.06
CA VAL A 428 -23.82 -2.86 5.06
C VAL A 428 -22.85 -1.65 5.16
N ILE A 429 -22.25 -1.45 6.34
CA ILE A 429 -21.15 -0.48 6.50
C ILE A 429 -19.88 -1.04 5.87
N SER A 430 -19.48 -0.52 4.71
CA SER A 430 -18.29 -0.98 3.98
C SER A 430 -17.10 -0.03 4.08
N THR A 431 -17.39 1.27 4.22
CA THR A 431 -16.39 2.32 4.33
C THR A 431 -16.79 3.30 5.42
N ARG A 432 -15.84 4.10 5.91
CA ARG A 432 -16.15 5.13 6.92
C ARG A 432 -17.11 6.20 6.38
N ASP A 433 -17.02 6.51 5.09
CA ASP A 433 -17.85 7.47 4.39
C ASP A 433 -19.34 7.08 4.49
N ASP A 434 -19.65 5.77 4.42
CA ASP A 434 -21.01 5.24 4.58
C ASP A 434 -21.61 5.63 5.95
N ILE A 435 -20.79 5.67 7.01
CA ILE A 435 -21.22 6.08 8.35
C ILE A 435 -21.64 7.54 8.36
N MET A 436 -20.77 8.43 7.88
CA MET A 436 -21.07 9.85 7.89
C MET A 436 -22.31 10.15 7.03
N ASN A 437 -22.37 9.60 5.81
CA ASN A 437 -23.48 9.82 4.88
C ASN A 437 -24.80 9.29 5.43
N TYR A 438 -24.80 8.09 6.01
CA TYR A 438 -26.01 7.50 6.59
C TYR A 438 -26.53 8.31 7.79
N LEU A 439 -25.64 8.75 8.68
CA LEU A 439 -26.03 9.54 9.84
C LEU A 439 -26.54 10.94 9.44
N LEU A 440 -25.93 11.57 8.44
CA LEU A 440 -26.43 12.81 7.84
C LEU A 440 -27.82 12.62 7.23
N PHE A 441 -28.03 11.53 6.49
CA PHE A 441 -29.33 11.17 5.92
C PHE A 441 -30.39 10.96 7.00
N LYS A 442 -30.02 10.40 8.15
CA LYS A 442 -30.89 10.24 9.32
C LYS A 442 -31.17 11.55 10.08
N GLY A 443 -30.49 12.64 9.72
CA GLY A 443 -30.70 13.98 10.29
C GLY A 443 -29.75 14.35 11.43
N LEU A 444 -28.71 13.55 11.70
CA LEU A 444 -27.74 13.89 12.74
C LEU A 444 -26.94 15.15 12.37
N PRO A 445 -26.50 15.96 13.36
CA PRO A 445 -25.65 17.11 13.11
C PRO A 445 -24.34 16.72 12.39
N PRO A 446 -23.91 17.47 11.35
CA PRO A 446 -22.76 17.09 10.53
C PRO A 446 -21.45 16.83 11.29
N LYS A 447 -21.13 17.69 12.24
CA LYS A 447 -19.94 17.54 13.09
C LYS A 447 -20.00 16.28 13.95
N MET A 448 -21.19 15.90 14.42
CA MET A 448 -21.38 14.69 15.19
C MET A 448 -21.25 13.43 14.31
N ALA A 449 -21.86 13.44 13.13
CA ALA A 449 -21.72 12.36 12.15
C ALA A 449 -20.24 12.12 11.76
N PHE A 450 -19.49 13.20 11.52
CA PHE A 450 -18.04 13.13 11.26
C PHE A 450 -17.26 12.56 12.44
N THR A 451 -17.54 13.03 13.66
CA THR A 451 -16.86 12.56 14.88
C THR A 451 -17.14 11.07 15.13
N ILE A 452 -18.39 10.62 14.91
CA ILE A 452 -18.77 9.21 15.02
C ILE A 452 -18.00 8.38 14.01
N MET A 453 -18.01 8.77 12.73
CA MET A 453 -17.23 8.12 11.68
C MET A 453 -15.75 7.97 12.06
N GLU A 454 -15.11 9.06 12.51
CA GLU A 454 -13.69 9.06 12.86
C GLU A 454 -13.36 8.19 14.09
N ASN A 455 -14.28 8.06 15.04
CA ASN A 455 -14.10 7.17 16.19
C ASN A 455 -14.25 5.69 15.80
N VAL A 456 -15.29 5.36 15.05
CA VAL A 456 -15.57 3.98 14.61
C VAL A 456 -14.43 3.47 13.73
N ARG A 457 -13.98 4.24 12.73
CA ARG A 457 -12.88 3.82 11.83
C ARG A 457 -11.53 3.64 12.54
N LYS A 458 -11.37 4.19 13.76
CA LYS A 458 -10.18 4.06 14.61
C LYS A 458 -10.35 2.98 15.70
N GLY A 459 -11.45 2.23 15.69
CA GLY A 459 -11.72 1.21 16.70
C GLY A 459 -12.01 1.74 18.10
N LYS A 460 -12.35 3.03 18.21
CA LYS A 460 -12.71 3.66 19.49
C LYS A 460 -14.15 3.41 19.91
N GLY A 461 -14.95 2.77 19.04
CA GLY A 461 -16.36 2.48 19.27
C GLY A 461 -17.22 3.74 19.38
N LEU A 462 -18.38 3.60 20.03
CA LEU A 462 -19.37 4.66 20.23
C LEU A 462 -19.46 5.05 21.71
N LYS A 463 -19.44 6.34 21.98
CA LYS A 463 -19.73 6.89 23.31
C LYS A 463 -21.25 6.84 23.60
N PRO A 464 -21.67 6.83 24.88
CA PRO A 464 -23.09 6.86 25.25
C PRO A 464 -23.87 8.02 24.60
N GLU A 465 -23.27 9.21 24.53
CA GLU A 465 -23.84 10.40 23.88
C GLU A 465 -24.15 10.19 22.38
N PHE A 466 -23.31 9.44 21.67
CA PHE A 466 -23.53 9.14 20.25
C PHE A 466 -24.66 8.15 20.05
N ILE A 467 -24.73 7.12 20.92
CA ILE A 467 -25.77 6.10 20.86
C ILE A 467 -27.14 6.72 21.12
N GLU A 468 -27.24 7.62 22.10
CA GLU A 468 -28.48 8.34 22.39
C GLU A 468 -28.96 9.16 21.19
N GLU A 469 -28.05 9.87 20.52
CA GLU A 469 -28.39 10.69 19.36
C GLU A 469 -28.76 9.86 18.13
N MET A 470 -28.05 8.74 17.90
CA MET A 470 -28.37 7.75 16.87
C MET A 470 -29.77 7.18 17.10
N ASN A 471 -30.12 6.84 18.35
CA ASN A 471 -31.43 6.32 18.70
C ASN A 471 -32.55 7.36 18.50
N LYS A 472 -32.32 8.63 18.88
CA LYS A 472 -33.28 9.73 18.63
C LYS A 472 -33.63 9.89 17.15
N HIS A 473 -32.67 9.62 16.27
CA HIS A 473 -32.82 9.71 14.81
C HIS A 473 -33.20 8.37 14.16
N ASN A 474 -33.67 7.39 14.92
CA ASN A 474 -34.12 6.09 14.41
C ASN A 474 -33.03 5.35 13.60
N VAL A 475 -31.78 5.40 14.06
CA VAL A 475 -30.73 4.51 13.59
C VAL A 475 -30.98 3.11 14.19
N PRO A 476 -31.04 2.04 13.39
CA PRO A 476 -31.31 0.70 13.89
C PRO A 476 -30.24 0.18 14.85
N GLN A 477 -30.64 -0.65 15.82
CA GLN A 477 -29.72 -1.22 16.81
C GLN A 477 -28.58 -2.03 16.17
N TRP A 478 -28.86 -2.79 15.12
CA TRP A 478 -27.82 -3.55 14.41
C TRP A 478 -26.69 -2.65 13.88
N TYR A 479 -27.03 -1.41 13.49
CA TYR A 479 -26.08 -0.44 12.97
C TYR A 479 -25.17 0.09 14.08
N VAL A 480 -25.76 0.38 15.24
CA VAL A 480 -25.04 0.78 16.46
C VAL A 480 -24.08 -0.33 16.89
N ASP A 481 -24.56 -1.57 16.94
CA ASP A 481 -23.76 -2.73 17.36
C ASP A 481 -22.61 -2.99 16.37
N SER A 482 -22.87 -2.85 15.07
CA SER A 482 -21.85 -2.97 14.02
C SER A 482 -20.75 -1.90 14.20
N CYS A 483 -21.13 -0.64 14.44
CA CYS A 483 -20.18 0.45 14.71
C CYS A 483 -19.29 0.21 15.93
N GLN A 484 -19.77 -0.51 16.95
CA GLN A 484 -18.97 -0.83 18.15
C GLN A 484 -17.93 -1.94 17.92
N LYS A 485 -18.17 -2.83 16.95
CA LYS A 485 -17.30 -3.97 16.65
C LYS A 485 -16.06 -3.56 15.87
N ILE A 486 -16.25 -2.73 14.83
CA ILE A 486 -15.22 -2.31 13.86
C ILE A 486 -13.96 -1.80 14.58
N LYS A 487 -12.80 -2.40 14.30
CA LYS A 487 -11.50 -1.96 14.84
C LYS A 487 -10.75 -0.99 13.93
N TYR A 488 -10.98 -1.10 12.63
CA TYR A 488 -10.37 -0.26 11.62
C TYR A 488 -11.23 -0.28 10.35
N MET A 489 -11.30 0.83 9.60
CA MET A 489 -12.06 0.87 8.35
C MET A 489 -11.50 1.91 7.36
N PHE A 490 -11.53 1.57 6.07
CA PHE A 490 -11.04 2.40 4.98
C PHE A 490 -11.96 3.60 4.63
N PRO A 491 -11.37 4.71 4.12
CA PRO A 491 -12.13 5.65 3.30
C PRO A 491 -12.50 5.06 1.93
N LYS A 492 -13.67 5.45 1.42
CA LYS A 492 -14.16 5.03 0.09
C LYS A 492 -13.18 5.41 -1.02
N ALA A 493 -12.56 6.59 -0.94
CA ALA A 493 -11.52 7.03 -1.88
C ALA A 493 -10.34 6.04 -2.00
N HIS A 494 -9.90 5.47 -0.87
CA HIS A 494 -8.83 4.48 -0.85
C HIS A 494 -9.29 3.17 -1.49
N ALA A 495 -10.48 2.69 -1.11
CA ALA A 495 -11.06 1.48 -1.70
C ALA A 495 -11.23 1.61 -3.22
N VAL A 496 -11.76 2.74 -3.71
CA VAL A 496 -11.89 3.02 -5.16
C VAL A 496 -10.53 2.97 -5.84
N ALA A 497 -9.52 3.68 -5.33
CA ALA A 497 -8.19 3.70 -5.95
C ALA A 497 -7.57 2.29 -6.06
N TYR A 498 -7.70 1.48 -5.01
CA TYR A 498 -7.20 0.10 -5.02
C TYR A 498 -7.97 -0.78 -6.00
N VAL A 499 -9.30 -0.69 -6.01
CA VAL A 499 -10.13 -1.46 -6.96
C VAL A 499 -9.85 -1.06 -8.41
N MET A 500 -9.62 0.22 -8.71
CA MET A 500 -9.20 0.66 -10.06
C MET A 500 -7.92 -0.05 -10.50
N MET A 501 -6.90 -0.11 -9.64
CA MET A 501 -5.65 -0.81 -9.97
C MET A 501 -5.84 -2.33 -10.10
N SER A 502 -6.56 -2.94 -9.16
CA SER A 502 -6.85 -4.38 -9.20
C SER A 502 -7.66 -4.77 -10.43
N PHE A 503 -8.60 -3.92 -10.87
CA PHE A 503 -9.38 -4.14 -12.08
C PHE A 503 -8.52 -4.01 -13.34
N ARG A 504 -7.62 -3.03 -13.41
CA ARG A 504 -6.64 -2.91 -14.51
C ARG A 504 -5.76 -4.16 -14.61
N LEU A 505 -5.25 -4.66 -13.49
CA LEU A 505 -4.48 -5.90 -13.45
C LEU A 505 -5.32 -7.13 -13.82
N ALA A 506 -6.59 -7.17 -13.39
CA ALA A 506 -7.54 -8.20 -13.81
C ALA A 506 -7.80 -8.18 -15.33
N TYR A 507 -7.86 -7.01 -15.93
CA TYR A 507 -7.98 -6.86 -17.38
C TYR A 507 -6.78 -7.48 -18.09
N TYR A 508 -5.55 -7.18 -17.65
CA TYR A 508 -4.37 -7.85 -18.21
C TYR A 508 -4.37 -9.36 -17.93
N LYS A 509 -4.89 -9.82 -16.78
CA LYS A 509 -5.00 -11.27 -16.50
C LYS A 509 -5.90 -11.98 -17.51
N VAL A 510 -7.02 -11.36 -17.90
CA VAL A 510 -7.95 -11.91 -18.88
C VAL A 510 -7.35 -11.83 -20.28
N HIS A 511 -6.93 -10.64 -20.70
CA HIS A 511 -6.61 -10.33 -22.10
C HIS A 511 -5.13 -10.51 -22.48
N TYR A 512 -4.20 -10.45 -21.51
CA TYR A 512 -2.74 -10.56 -21.70
C TYR A 512 -2.10 -11.51 -20.66
N PRO A 513 -2.54 -12.77 -20.59
CA PRO A 513 -2.25 -13.64 -19.46
C PRO A 513 -0.76 -13.94 -19.26
N ALA A 514 0.01 -14.16 -20.34
CA ALA A 514 1.45 -14.41 -20.22
C ALA A 514 2.21 -13.22 -19.59
N ALA A 515 1.85 -12.00 -19.99
CA ALA A 515 2.40 -10.78 -19.41
C ALA A 515 2.00 -10.61 -17.94
N PHE A 516 0.74 -10.92 -17.60
CA PHE A 516 0.26 -10.90 -16.22
C PHE A 516 1.04 -11.88 -15.32
N TYR A 517 1.20 -13.13 -15.74
CA TYR A 517 1.93 -14.13 -14.96
C TYR A 517 3.42 -13.78 -14.83
N ALA A 518 4.07 -13.35 -15.91
CA ALA A 518 5.49 -12.95 -15.86
C ALA A 518 5.72 -11.79 -14.88
N THR A 519 4.87 -10.77 -14.91
CA THR A 519 5.00 -9.64 -13.98
C THR A 519 4.67 -10.01 -12.54
N TYR A 520 3.62 -10.80 -12.31
CA TYR A 520 3.29 -11.33 -10.98
C TYR A 520 4.47 -12.14 -10.40
N PHE A 521 4.97 -13.13 -11.14
CA PHE A 521 6.07 -13.98 -10.66
C PHE A 521 7.37 -13.22 -10.49
N THR A 522 7.62 -12.16 -11.25
CA THR A 522 8.77 -11.28 -11.01
C THR A 522 8.71 -10.64 -9.61
N THR A 523 7.53 -10.20 -9.15
CA THR A 523 7.39 -9.67 -7.78
C THR A 523 7.51 -10.73 -6.69
N LYS A 524 7.39 -12.01 -7.05
CA LYS A 524 7.48 -13.18 -6.16
C LYS A 524 8.70 -14.05 -6.45
N ALA A 525 9.68 -13.55 -7.20
CA ALA A 525 10.75 -14.37 -7.74
C ALA A 525 11.61 -15.04 -6.64
N GLN A 526 11.76 -14.41 -5.47
CA GLN A 526 12.49 -14.98 -4.34
C GLN A 526 11.76 -16.16 -3.66
N ASP A 527 10.42 -16.15 -3.72
CA ASP A 527 9.56 -17.20 -3.17
C ASP A 527 9.25 -18.29 -4.23
N PHE A 528 9.67 -18.07 -5.47
CA PHE A 528 9.47 -18.98 -6.59
C PHE A 528 10.48 -20.12 -6.56
N ASP A 529 10.04 -21.33 -6.95
CA ASP A 529 10.89 -22.50 -7.09
C ASP A 529 10.85 -22.99 -8.54
N ALA A 530 11.84 -22.56 -9.33
CA ALA A 530 11.90 -22.90 -10.74
C ALA A 530 12.17 -24.39 -11.01
N ASP A 531 12.91 -25.08 -10.13
CA ASP A 531 13.13 -26.53 -10.26
C ASP A 531 11.80 -27.29 -10.16
N LEU A 532 10.99 -26.93 -9.17
CA LEU A 532 9.68 -27.53 -8.94
C LEU A 532 8.68 -27.19 -10.06
N ILE A 533 8.54 -25.90 -10.40
CA ILE A 533 7.46 -25.43 -11.28
C ILE A 533 7.68 -25.84 -12.73
N VAL A 534 8.93 -25.91 -13.20
CA VAL A 534 9.28 -26.45 -14.54
C VAL A 534 8.89 -27.92 -14.68
N GLY A 535 8.81 -28.66 -13.56
CA GLY A 535 8.27 -30.03 -13.51
C GLY A 535 6.80 -30.15 -13.93
N GLY A 536 6.08 -29.04 -14.06
CA GLY A 536 4.72 -28.98 -14.59
C GLY A 536 3.61 -29.32 -13.58
N LEU A 537 2.41 -29.57 -14.11
CA LEU A 537 1.17 -29.69 -13.32
C LEU A 537 1.23 -30.73 -12.21
N ASP A 538 1.78 -31.92 -12.48
CA ASP A 538 1.81 -33.01 -11.50
C ASP A 538 2.70 -32.67 -10.30
N SER A 539 3.87 -32.06 -10.56
CA SER A 539 4.81 -31.64 -9.52
C SER A 539 4.22 -30.53 -8.65
N ILE A 540 3.56 -29.55 -9.27
CA ILE A 540 2.88 -28.45 -8.57
C ILE A 540 1.75 -29.00 -7.69
N LYS A 541 0.87 -29.85 -8.24
CA LYS A 541 -0.26 -30.45 -7.49
C LYS A 541 0.22 -31.29 -6.32
N GLN A 542 1.27 -32.09 -6.50
CA GLN A 542 1.86 -32.87 -5.41
C GLN A 542 2.33 -31.94 -4.28
N LYS A 543 3.07 -30.88 -4.62
CA LYS A 543 3.60 -29.97 -3.59
C LYS A 543 2.51 -29.20 -2.85
N ILE A 544 1.45 -28.78 -3.55
CA ILE A 544 0.28 -28.15 -2.93
C ILE A 544 -0.35 -29.11 -1.90
N ASN A 545 -0.54 -30.38 -2.26
CA ASN A 545 -1.12 -31.37 -1.35
C ASN A 545 -0.24 -31.60 -0.11
N GLU A 546 1.08 -31.70 -0.28
CA GLU A 546 2.03 -31.82 0.85
C GLU A 546 1.88 -30.64 1.83
N ILE A 547 1.74 -29.41 1.33
CA ILE A 547 1.58 -28.22 2.18
C ILE A 547 0.21 -28.23 2.87
N HIS A 548 -0.85 -28.67 2.18
CA HIS A 548 -2.18 -28.80 2.79
C HIS A 548 -2.23 -29.85 3.90
N GLU A 549 -1.49 -30.96 3.76
CA GLU A 549 -1.40 -32.00 4.79
C GLU A 549 -0.75 -31.49 6.09
N LEU A 550 0.13 -30.49 6.01
CA LEU A 550 0.73 -29.85 7.19
C LEU A 550 -0.28 -28.98 7.96
N GLY A 551 -1.34 -28.49 7.31
CA GLY A 551 -2.38 -27.67 7.94
C GLY A 551 -1.81 -26.49 8.76
N ASN A 552 -1.99 -26.53 10.08
CA ASN A 552 -1.50 -25.49 10.99
C ASN A 552 0.01 -25.54 11.25
N ASP A 553 0.66 -26.67 10.96
CA ASP A 553 2.12 -26.84 11.12
C ASP A 553 2.91 -26.27 9.93
N ALA A 554 2.22 -25.85 8.86
CA ALA A 554 2.84 -25.20 7.71
C ALA A 554 3.56 -23.90 8.12
N THR A 555 4.83 -23.80 7.73
CA THR A 555 5.66 -22.63 8.06
C THR A 555 5.21 -21.39 7.28
N ALA A 556 5.70 -20.21 7.66
CA ALA A 556 5.45 -18.99 6.90
C ALA A 556 5.96 -19.11 5.45
N LYS A 557 7.11 -19.78 5.25
CA LYS A 557 7.68 -20.02 3.91
C LYS A 557 6.77 -20.93 3.08
N ASP A 558 6.21 -21.98 3.69
CA ASP A 558 5.29 -22.90 3.01
C ASP A 558 4.01 -22.17 2.56
N LYS A 559 3.45 -21.30 3.40
CA LYS A 559 2.26 -20.50 3.05
C LYS A 559 2.52 -19.52 1.90
N THR A 560 3.69 -18.88 1.88
CA THR A 560 4.08 -18.01 0.77
C THR A 560 4.28 -18.81 -0.52
N MET A 561 4.95 -19.95 -0.45
CA MET A 561 5.14 -20.84 -1.60
C MET A 561 3.81 -21.37 -2.15
N LEU A 562 2.88 -21.76 -1.27
CA LEU A 562 1.54 -22.19 -1.67
C LEU A 562 0.84 -21.14 -2.52
N THR A 563 0.94 -19.85 -2.14
CA THR A 563 0.35 -18.74 -2.89
C THR A 563 0.91 -18.65 -4.31
N VAL A 564 2.23 -18.86 -4.48
CA VAL A 564 2.88 -18.86 -5.79
C VAL A 564 2.45 -20.10 -6.61
N LEU A 565 2.36 -21.26 -5.96
CA LEU A 565 1.96 -22.52 -6.59
C LEU A 565 0.51 -22.53 -7.06
N GLU A 566 -0.43 -21.92 -6.32
CA GLU A 566 -1.83 -21.74 -6.77
C GLU A 566 -1.90 -20.98 -8.10
N VAL A 567 -1.08 -19.93 -8.24
CA VAL A 567 -1.03 -19.10 -9.46
C VAL A 567 -0.30 -19.84 -10.59
N ALA A 568 0.76 -20.59 -10.28
CA ALA A 568 1.44 -21.44 -11.26
C ALA A 568 0.51 -22.54 -11.78
N LEU A 569 -0.30 -23.16 -10.91
CA LEU A 569 -1.31 -24.14 -11.29
C LEU A 569 -2.32 -23.53 -12.28
N GLU A 570 -2.83 -22.33 -11.99
CA GLU A 570 -3.74 -21.60 -12.88
C GLU A 570 -3.08 -21.29 -14.24
N MET A 571 -1.85 -20.79 -14.24
CA MET A 571 -1.10 -20.50 -15.46
C MET A 571 -0.96 -21.75 -16.36
N TYR A 572 -0.56 -22.89 -15.78
CA TYR A 572 -0.45 -24.15 -16.54
C TYR A 572 -1.81 -24.67 -17.01
N ALA A 573 -2.87 -24.53 -16.22
CA ALA A 573 -4.23 -24.89 -16.63
C ALA A 573 -4.70 -24.05 -17.84
N ARG A 574 -4.28 -22.78 -17.89
CA ARG A 574 -4.46 -21.89 -19.04
C ARG A 574 -3.50 -22.14 -20.20
N LYS A 575 -2.75 -23.25 -20.17
CA LYS A 575 -1.81 -23.71 -21.20
C LYS A 575 -0.59 -22.81 -21.40
N ILE A 576 -0.28 -21.97 -20.43
CA ILE A 576 0.95 -21.16 -20.40
C ILE A 576 1.99 -21.93 -19.61
N LYS A 577 3.19 -22.05 -20.17
CA LYS A 577 4.25 -22.90 -19.61
C LYS A 577 5.44 -22.05 -19.17
N ILE A 578 6.12 -22.53 -18.13
CA ILE A 578 7.44 -22.05 -17.74
C ILE A 578 8.48 -23.02 -18.27
N ILE A 579 9.50 -22.46 -18.94
CA ILE A 579 10.65 -23.22 -19.45
C ILE A 579 11.82 -23.16 -18.46
N PRO A 580 12.81 -24.07 -18.56
CA PRO A 580 13.99 -24.03 -17.70
C PRO A 580 14.75 -22.70 -17.78
N VAL A 581 15.39 -22.31 -16.68
CA VAL A 581 16.32 -21.19 -16.64
C VAL A 581 17.46 -21.43 -17.64
N ASP A 582 17.73 -20.43 -18.46
CA ASP A 582 18.81 -20.43 -19.45
C ASP A 582 19.77 -19.30 -19.11
N ILE A 583 21.01 -19.61 -18.72
CA ILE A 583 21.97 -18.59 -18.29
C ILE A 583 22.31 -17.55 -19.38
N TYR A 584 22.02 -17.83 -20.65
CA TYR A 584 22.26 -16.93 -21.78
C TYR A 584 21.05 -16.08 -22.14
N LYS A 585 19.84 -16.52 -21.79
CA LYS A 585 18.60 -15.82 -22.16
C LYS A 585 17.83 -15.27 -20.96
N SER A 586 17.81 -15.98 -19.84
CA SER A 586 17.12 -15.56 -18.62
C SER A 586 17.69 -14.24 -18.12
N ASP A 587 16.82 -13.35 -17.65
CA ASP A 587 17.25 -12.17 -16.92
C ASP A 587 17.74 -12.56 -15.50
N ALA A 588 18.45 -11.66 -14.83
CA ALA A 588 18.85 -11.86 -13.46
C ALA A 588 17.63 -11.88 -12.54
N THR A 589 16.68 -10.97 -12.70
CA THR A 589 15.59 -10.75 -11.73
C THR A 589 14.18 -10.79 -12.32
N LYS A 590 14.03 -10.64 -13.64
CA LYS A 590 12.71 -10.54 -14.29
C LYS A 590 12.32 -11.78 -15.09
N PHE A 591 11.06 -12.18 -15.00
CA PHE A 591 10.49 -13.16 -15.93
C PHE A 591 10.32 -12.51 -17.31
N ILE A 592 10.69 -13.24 -18.35
CA ILE A 592 10.59 -12.79 -19.74
C ILE A 592 9.45 -13.54 -20.42
N VAL A 593 8.55 -12.80 -21.10
CA VAL A 593 7.56 -13.40 -21.99
C VAL A 593 8.25 -13.73 -23.32
N VAL A 594 8.30 -15.01 -23.67
CA VAL A 594 8.89 -15.47 -24.94
C VAL A 594 7.86 -15.40 -26.06
N ASP A 595 6.64 -15.82 -25.76
CA ASP A 595 5.44 -15.77 -26.60
C ASP A 595 4.18 -15.85 -25.73
N ASP A 596 2.99 -15.86 -26.35
CA ASP A 596 1.69 -15.86 -25.66
C ASP A 596 1.45 -17.08 -24.73
N SER A 597 2.27 -18.12 -24.85
CA SER A 597 2.14 -19.38 -24.13
C SER A 597 3.40 -19.81 -23.36
N THR A 598 4.46 -19.01 -23.39
CA THR A 598 5.77 -19.41 -22.86
C THR A 598 6.43 -18.28 -22.07
N ILE A 599 6.84 -18.58 -20.84
CA ILE A 599 7.53 -17.66 -19.95
C ILE A 599 8.88 -18.25 -19.54
N LEU A 600 9.93 -17.43 -19.60
CA LEU A 600 11.29 -17.76 -19.17
C LEU A 600 11.55 -17.18 -17.78
N PRO A 601 11.84 -18.01 -16.77
CA PRO A 601 12.13 -17.56 -15.42
C PRO A 601 13.52 -16.88 -15.32
N PRO A 602 13.68 -15.93 -14.39
CA PRO A 602 14.98 -15.33 -14.10
C PRO A 602 15.86 -16.28 -13.30
N MET A 603 17.16 -15.99 -13.26
CA MET A 603 18.11 -16.80 -12.51
C MET A 603 17.86 -16.81 -11.00
N ILE A 604 17.34 -15.72 -10.41
CA ILE A 604 16.99 -15.69 -8.97
C ILE A 604 15.81 -16.59 -8.59
N ALA A 605 15.05 -17.09 -9.56
CA ALA A 605 13.93 -18.00 -9.31
C ALA A 605 14.41 -19.43 -8.93
N LEU A 606 15.71 -19.69 -9.02
CA LEU A 606 16.33 -20.92 -8.54
C LEU A 606 16.74 -20.78 -7.07
N GLN A 607 16.26 -21.70 -6.24
CA GLN A 607 16.58 -21.71 -4.82
C GLN A 607 18.09 -21.86 -4.59
N GLY A 608 18.69 -20.90 -3.88
CA GLY A 608 20.13 -20.85 -3.63
C GLY A 608 20.93 -19.95 -4.57
N VAL A 609 20.31 -19.40 -5.63
CA VAL A 609 20.91 -18.39 -6.49
C VAL A 609 20.58 -16.99 -5.97
N GLY A 610 21.55 -16.32 -5.37
CA GLY A 610 21.37 -14.95 -4.88
C GLY A 610 21.35 -13.91 -6.00
N GLU A 611 20.74 -12.76 -5.73
CA GLU A 611 20.60 -11.65 -6.71
C GLU A 611 21.95 -11.18 -7.29
N ASN A 612 22.97 -10.98 -6.45
CA ASN A 612 24.32 -10.60 -6.93
C ASN A 612 24.93 -11.67 -7.85
N ALA A 613 24.67 -12.96 -7.58
CA ALA A 613 25.15 -14.04 -8.43
C ALA A 613 24.49 -13.99 -9.81
N ALA A 614 23.17 -13.84 -9.85
CA ALA A 614 22.39 -13.70 -11.07
C ALA A 614 22.83 -12.47 -11.90
N ILE A 615 22.98 -11.31 -11.25
CA ILE A 615 23.45 -10.08 -11.91
C ILE A 615 24.84 -10.26 -12.50
N ASN A 616 25.77 -10.88 -11.77
CA ASN A 616 27.13 -11.12 -12.27
C ASN A 616 27.14 -12.07 -13.47
N ILE A 617 26.30 -13.12 -13.47
CA ILE A 617 26.17 -14.03 -14.62
C ILE A 617 25.67 -13.25 -15.85
N GLN A 618 24.61 -12.44 -15.68
CA GLN A 618 24.05 -11.63 -16.77
C GLN A 618 25.04 -10.59 -17.31
N LYS A 619 25.84 -9.96 -16.46
CA LYS A 619 26.89 -9.02 -16.89
C LYS A 619 28.02 -9.73 -17.61
N GLU A 620 28.52 -10.82 -17.05
CA GLU A 620 29.70 -11.49 -17.61
C GLU A 620 29.41 -12.22 -18.92
N ARG A 621 28.17 -12.70 -19.16
CA ARG A 621 27.82 -13.30 -20.45
C ARG A 621 27.91 -12.33 -21.63
N GLU A 622 27.82 -11.02 -21.37
CA GLU A 622 28.02 -9.98 -22.40
C GLU A 622 29.49 -9.90 -22.85
N ASN A 623 30.43 -10.34 -22.00
CA ASN A 623 31.87 -10.41 -22.32
C ASN A 623 32.24 -11.66 -23.13
N GLY A 624 31.25 -12.45 -23.58
CA GLY A 624 31.43 -13.66 -24.38
C GLY A 624 30.90 -14.92 -23.69
N GLU A 625 30.72 -15.99 -24.46
CA GLU A 625 30.21 -17.27 -23.95
C GLU A 625 31.12 -17.88 -22.86
N PHE A 626 30.53 -18.67 -21.97
CA PHE A 626 31.27 -19.39 -20.96
C PHE A 626 31.79 -20.71 -21.53
N ILE A 627 33.10 -20.91 -21.49
CA ILE A 627 33.76 -22.07 -22.11
C ILE A 627 33.74 -23.33 -21.22
N SER A 628 33.50 -23.19 -19.93
CA SER A 628 33.28 -24.30 -18.99
C SER A 628 32.61 -23.81 -17.71
N LYS A 629 32.16 -24.75 -16.86
CA LYS A 629 31.66 -24.44 -15.52
C LYS A 629 32.73 -23.78 -14.63
N GLU A 630 34.00 -24.10 -14.83
CA GLU A 630 35.12 -23.44 -14.14
C GLU A 630 35.28 -21.98 -14.59
N ASP A 631 35.13 -21.71 -15.89
CA ASP A 631 35.19 -20.36 -16.45
C ASP A 631 34.03 -19.49 -15.95
N LEU A 632 32.80 -20.02 -16.01
CA LEU A 632 31.61 -19.40 -15.43
C LEU A 632 31.87 -18.98 -13.99
N ARG A 633 32.36 -19.90 -13.15
CA ARG A 633 32.62 -19.63 -11.73
C ARG A 633 33.68 -18.57 -11.52
N LYS A 634 34.77 -18.59 -12.30
CA LYS A 634 35.88 -17.62 -12.16
C LYS A 634 35.45 -16.22 -12.57
N ARG A 635 34.77 -16.07 -13.71
CA ARG A 635 34.33 -14.77 -14.24
C ARG A 635 33.27 -14.14 -13.36
N THR A 636 32.26 -14.92 -12.98
CA THR A 636 31.09 -14.40 -12.24
C THR A 636 31.29 -14.35 -10.72
N LYS A 637 32.35 -15.00 -10.20
CA LYS A 637 32.66 -15.14 -8.76
C LYS A 637 31.54 -15.81 -7.95
N ILE A 638 30.70 -16.61 -8.59
CA ILE A 638 29.63 -17.34 -7.90
C ILE A 638 30.17 -18.50 -7.07
N SER A 639 29.42 -18.91 -6.04
CA SER A 639 29.82 -20.02 -5.16
C SER A 639 29.69 -21.37 -5.88
N LYS A 640 30.36 -22.39 -5.36
CA LYS A 640 30.23 -23.75 -5.89
C LYS A 640 28.78 -24.26 -5.82
N THR A 641 28.07 -23.91 -4.75
CA THR A 641 26.66 -24.26 -4.55
C THR A 641 25.76 -23.70 -5.66
N VAL A 642 26.00 -22.46 -6.11
CA VAL A 642 25.24 -21.87 -7.22
C VAL A 642 25.47 -22.63 -8.53
N VAL A 643 26.71 -23.04 -8.81
CA VAL A 643 27.04 -23.85 -10.00
C VAL A 643 26.38 -25.24 -9.94
N GLU A 644 26.32 -25.84 -8.74
CA GLU A 644 25.64 -27.10 -8.50
C GLU A 644 24.12 -26.96 -8.73
N THR A 645 23.48 -25.92 -8.20
CA THR A 645 22.06 -25.62 -8.46
C THR A 645 21.78 -25.46 -9.96
N LEU A 646 22.54 -24.62 -10.66
CA LEU A 646 22.38 -24.41 -12.11
C LEU A 646 22.62 -25.69 -12.92
N SER A 647 23.55 -26.54 -12.48
CA SER A 647 23.79 -27.85 -13.12
C SER A 647 22.62 -28.80 -12.89
N ASN A 648 22.10 -28.88 -11.66
CA ASN A 648 20.99 -29.77 -11.31
C ASN A 648 19.69 -29.39 -12.03
N HIS A 649 19.45 -28.08 -12.21
CA HIS A 649 18.33 -27.59 -13.01
C HIS A 649 18.46 -27.92 -14.51
N GLY A 650 19.68 -28.21 -14.97
CA GLY A 650 20.00 -28.47 -16.37
C GLY A 650 20.43 -27.25 -17.19
N SER A 651 20.55 -26.08 -16.57
CA SER A 651 21.01 -24.84 -17.24
C SER A 651 22.45 -24.91 -17.75
N LEU A 652 23.24 -25.88 -17.28
CA LEU A 652 24.66 -26.04 -17.63
C LEU A 652 24.98 -27.36 -18.35
N ASN A 653 23.97 -28.06 -18.89
CA ASN A 653 24.14 -29.41 -19.45
C ASN A 653 25.11 -29.48 -20.63
N ASP A 654 25.18 -28.42 -21.44
CA ASP A 654 26.06 -28.35 -22.62
C ASP A 654 27.48 -27.87 -22.30
N MET A 655 27.81 -27.62 -21.03
CA MET A 655 29.12 -27.13 -20.61
C MET A 655 30.02 -28.22 -20.01
N SER A 656 31.29 -28.22 -20.40
CA SER A 656 32.31 -29.06 -19.79
C SER A 656 32.64 -28.60 -18.36
N GLU A 657 33.12 -29.52 -17.53
CA GLU A 657 33.55 -29.21 -16.16
C GLU A 657 34.79 -28.28 -16.12
N LYS A 658 35.72 -28.44 -17.07
CA LYS A 658 36.97 -27.69 -17.15
C LYS A 658 37.30 -27.29 -18.58
N ASN A 659 38.09 -26.23 -18.70
CA ASN A 659 38.71 -25.83 -19.97
C ASN A 659 39.77 -26.87 -20.37
N GLN A 660 39.68 -27.42 -21.58
CA GLN A 660 40.74 -28.29 -22.11
C GLN A 660 41.95 -27.49 -22.66
N LEU A 661 41.73 -26.22 -23.02
CA LEU A 661 42.74 -25.26 -23.48
C LEU A 661 42.40 -23.88 -22.91
N SER A 662 43.37 -23.17 -22.33
CA SER A 662 43.23 -21.74 -22.02
C SER A 662 44.17 -20.94 -22.90
N LEU A 663 43.64 -19.98 -23.65
CA LEU A 663 44.41 -19.04 -24.46
C LEU A 663 44.36 -17.66 -23.78
N PHE A 664 45.47 -16.94 -23.80
CA PHE A 664 45.66 -15.65 -23.12
C PHE A 664 44.87 -14.51 -23.74
#